data_AF-A0A2N1P1A0-F1
#
_entry.id   AF-A0A2N1P1A0-F1
#
_cell.length_a   1.000
_cell.length_b   1.000
_cell.length_c   1.000
_cell.angle_alpha   90.00
_cell.angle_beta   90.00
_cell.angle_gamma   90.00
#
_symmetry.space_group_name_H-M   'P 1'
#
loop_
_entity.id
_entity.type
_entity.pdbx_description
1 polymer ?
#
loop_
_entity_poly.entity_id
_entity_poly.type
_entity_poly.pdbx_seq_one_letter_code
_entity_poly.pdbx_strand_id
1 'polypeptide(L)'
;MEDYITVKIVTVEKFNIHQGFDLANFDDRRHTLSEIYVYKILKSETYETFKDNISRTFNISPEQVRFWLFVMRQNNTFRPEFPIPESYINTSMETIRGRATLACNEMRLYMEVAKPMINGKTWFPAVQNANNIIVFLKYFDPDKQALEGLGHLYVQKFGKEIKPNMIEEKKPKSTFQQSEIQDGDIICFQKTLTEKEIQKHKTAGHCWDIPHFYELLTLRIVVSFKPKFDYFCTVKVVTAEIFKKHKGFDLVDFKNWHDLLPEVYLYKILKRETYGVFKENISRRFNIPPEQVQFWVLINRQNGTIRPNTPIPELFFKTSMEEICADMNSQQNELKLYMEIAGKQINDNMWFPIIGERSTNSILIFLKYFDPGSQTLKGLCHLYVQKFGKVKDYINIFREKEKLPPDTPIKIYEPKLKDQGEFDLVLNRKWTYDQVVGEVATHLNTDPLKLQFTTAHLTSGTPKSIIKRTTTQTLSEMLQTGYLSPSAYVLFYEMLKTNIVELEMKKFIQVYWLGKTVKDVEAINLHLPKDAIVNDIIEEIFIKKAPSSPNAKIILYEVINNKIQKEYKGIESINEIQEFMMLYAEEISQDELLNNNTLQDEVFADTKIRLQIRLGMNKEEFAKIRIAIVSDVMYKKPEYLNDGDIILSEKKLTNMDYLGLDHIDETGQAKSADRTIYIRG
;
A
#
# COMPACT_ATOMS: atom_id res chain seq x y z
N MET A 1 -19.91 -0.26 -21.26
CA MET A 1 -19.91 1.09 -20.66
C MET A 1 -20.80 1.03 -19.44
N GLU A 2 -20.42 1.60 -18.30
CA GLU A 2 -21.23 1.48 -17.08
C GLU A 2 -22.56 2.25 -17.23
N ASP A 3 -23.68 1.53 -17.18
CA ASP A 3 -25.06 2.05 -17.24
C ASP A 3 -25.51 2.76 -15.95
N TYR A 4 -24.60 2.90 -14.99
CA TYR A 4 -24.88 3.42 -13.66
C TYR A 4 -24.13 4.73 -13.41
N ILE A 5 -24.71 5.57 -12.56
CA ILE A 5 -24.07 6.75 -11.96
C ILE A 5 -24.05 6.62 -10.44
N THR A 6 -23.02 7.18 -9.82
CA THR A 6 -22.94 7.29 -8.37
C THR A 6 -23.54 8.62 -7.92
N VAL A 7 -24.52 8.59 -7.02
CA VAL A 7 -25.14 9.78 -6.42
C VAL A 7 -24.77 9.87 -4.95
N LYS A 8 -24.11 10.96 -4.57
CA LYS A 8 -23.73 11.27 -3.17
C LYS A 8 -24.69 12.32 -2.62
N ILE A 9 -25.34 12.03 -1.49
CA ILE A 9 -26.37 12.89 -0.89
C ILE A 9 -25.95 13.36 0.50
N VAL A 10 -25.88 14.67 0.68
CA VAL A 10 -25.73 15.34 1.98
C VAL A 10 -27.13 15.69 2.50
N THR A 11 -27.46 15.18 3.67
CA THR A 11 -28.70 15.53 4.39
C THR A 11 -28.41 16.54 5.50
N VAL A 12 -29.44 17.22 6.02
CA VAL A 12 -29.32 18.11 7.19
C VAL A 12 -28.64 17.41 8.38
N GLU A 13 -29.00 16.17 8.68
CA GLU A 13 -28.39 15.40 9.78
C GLU A 13 -26.86 15.29 9.63
N LYS A 14 -26.39 14.95 8.42
CA LYS A 14 -24.95 14.83 8.12
C LYS A 14 -24.25 16.19 8.11
N PHE A 15 -24.92 17.25 7.65
CA PHE A 15 -24.41 18.61 7.74
C PHE A 15 -24.25 19.06 9.20
N ASN A 16 -25.20 18.73 10.08
CA ASN A 16 -25.21 19.17 11.48
C ASN A 16 -23.97 18.72 12.26
N ILE A 17 -23.46 17.52 11.96
CA ILE A 17 -22.27 16.96 12.61
C ILE A 17 -20.95 17.27 11.90
N HIS A 18 -20.99 17.93 10.73
CA HIS A 18 -19.80 18.15 9.90
C HIS A 18 -18.90 19.28 10.42
N GLN A 19 -17.74 18.88 10.94
CA GLN A 19 -16.75 19.77 11.56
C GLN A 19 -15.83 20.50 10.57
N GLY A 20 -15.83 20.08 9.29
CA GLY A 20 -14.89 20.60 8.29
C GLY A 20 -15.37 21.85 7.57
N PHE A 21 -14.61 22.24 6.53
CA PHE A 21 -15.03 23.25 5.56
C PHE A 21 -16.24 22.76 4.75
N ASP A 22 -16.97 23.70 4.16
CA ASP A 22 -18.19 23.44 3.37
C ASP A 22 -19.27 22.63 4.13
N LEU A 23 -20.19 22.01 3.40
CA LEU A 23 -21.27 21.18 3.94
C LEU A 23 -20.84 19.72 4.18
N ALA A 24 -19.87 19.24 3.39
CA ALA A 24 -19.31 17.90 3.48
C ALA A 24 -17.97 17.85 2.72
N ASN A 25 -17.07 16.96 3.13
CA ASN A 25 -15.90 16.55 2.36
C ASN A 25 -16.23 15.26 1.60
N PHE A 26 -16.34 15.33 0.27
CA PHE A 26 -16.81 14.23 -0.57
C PHE A 26 -15.70 13.30 -1.07
N ASP A 27 -14.47 13.80 -1.16
CA ASP A 27 -13.41 13.15 -1.94
C ASP A 27 -11.98 13.63 -1.63
N ASP A 28 -11.78 14.71 -0.85
CA ASP A 28 -10.44 15.13 -0.45
C ASP A 28 -9.93 14.26 0.70
N ARG A 29 -9.19 13.21 0.36
CA ARG A 29 -8.62 12.24 1.32
C ARG A 29 -7.48 12.82 2.16
N ARG A 30 -7.06 14.06 1.91
CA ARG A 30 -6.12 14.76 2.79
C ARG A 30 -6.79 15.21 4.09
N HIS A 31 -8.12 15.22 4.12
CA HIS A 31 -8.93 15.50 5.30
C HIS A 31 -9.92 14.37 5.55
N THR A 32 -10.51 14.31 6.74
CA THR A 32 -11.52 13.32 7.07
C THR A 32 -12.70 13.44 6.10
N LEU A 33 -13.06 12.34 5.43
CA LEU A 33 -14.22 12.30 4.55
C LEU A 33 -15.51 12.33 5.38
N SER A 34 -16.52 13.04 4.88
CA SER A 34 -17.82 13.09 5.55
C SER A 34 -18.59 11.79 5.34
N GLU A 35 -19.25 11.31 6.40
CA GLU A 35 -20.22 10.22 6.29
C GLU A 35 -21.48 10.72 5.59
N ILE A 36 -21.65 10.33 4.33
CA ILE A 36 -22.76 10.75 3.46
C ILE A 36 -23.42 9.53 2.83
N TYR A 37 -24.65 9.69 2.34
CA TYR A 37 -25.35 8.61 1.67
C TYR A 37 -24.87 8.48 0.22
N VAL A 38 -24.54 7.26 -0.21
CA VAL A 38 -24.04 6.97 -1.55
C VAL A 38 -24.93 5.93 -2.21
N TYR A 39 -25.46 6.27 -3.38
CA TYR A 39 -26.37 5.43 -4.16
C TYR A 39 -25.76 5.16 -5.54
N LYS A 40 -25.93 3.94 -6.05
CA LYS A 40 -25.62 3.60 -7.45
C LYS A 40 -26.94 3.41 -8.18
N ILE A 41 -27.25 4.29 -9.12
CA ILE A 41 -28.54 4.31 -9.83
C ILE A 41 -28.35 4.20 -11.33
N LEU A 42 -29.39 3.80 -12.06
CA LEU A 42 -29.32 3.71 -13.52
C LEU A 42 -29.30 5.10 -14.15
N LYS A 43 -28.50 5.27 -15.21
CA LYS A 43 -28.43 6.51 -16.01
C LYS A 43 -29.80 6.93 -16.57
N SER A 44 -30.59 5.94 -16.96
CA SER A 44 -31.93 6.11 -17.54
C SER A 44 -33.03 6.32 -16.49
N GLU A 45 -32.76 6.12 -15.20
CA GLU A 45 -33.76 6.34 -14.14
C GLU A 45 -34.25 7.79 -14.17
N THR A 46 -35.57 7.99 -14.04
CA THR A 46 -36.16 9.34 -14.02
C THR A 46 -35.96 9.99 -12.66
N TYR A 47 -35.95 11.33 -12.64
CA TYR A 47 -35.87 12.08 -11.38
C TYR A 47 -37.02 11.72 -10.42
N GLU A 48 -38.22 11.49 -10.93
CA GLU A 48 -39.37 11.03 -10.14
C GLU A 48 -39.07 9.73 -9.40
N THR A 49 -38.63 8.71 -10.15
CA THR A 49 -38.35 7.37 -9.60
C THR A 49 -37.25 7.46 -8.55
N PHE A 50 -36.19 8.20 -8.85
CA PHE A 50 -35.09 8.45 -7.92
C PHE A 50 -35.60 9.15 -6.65
N LYS A 51 -36.36 10.25 -6.80
CA LYS A 51 -36.89 11.05 -5.70
C LYS A 51 -37.78 10.21 -4.79
N ASP A 52 -38.68 9.42 -5.36
CA ASP A 52 -39.54 8.51 -4.61
C ASP A 52 -38.75 7.42 -3.86
N ASN A 53 -37.76 6.82 -4.51
CA ASN A 53 -36.91 5.79 -3.90
C ASN A 53 -36.15 6.33 -2.68
N ILE A 54 -35.57 7.53 -2.81
CA ILE A 54 -34.87 8.18 -1.71
C ILE A 54 -35.86 8.58 -0.61
N SER A 55 -36.98 9.20 -0.95
CA SER A 55 -38.04 9.59 -0.02
C SER A 55 -38.57 8.42 0.82
N ARG A 56 -38.80 7.25 0.20
CA ARG A 56 -39.17 6.01 0.92
C ARG A 56 -38.10 5.55 1.90
N THR A 57 -36.82 5.68 1.53
CA THR A 57 -35.69 5.30 2.39
C THR A 57 -35.63 6.14 3.66
N PHE A 58 -35.98 7.42 3.58
CA PHE A 58 -36.00 8.34 4.72
C PHE A 58 -37.36 8.45 5.42
N ASN A 59 -38.39 7.74 4.94
CA ASN A 59 -39.77 7.84 5.40
C ASN A 59 -40.33 9.28 5.36
N ILE A 60 -40.09 9.98 4.25
CA ILE A 60 -40.53 11.37 3.99
C ILE A 60 -41.37 11.39 2.71
N SER A 61 -42.41 12.22 2.64
CA SER A 61 -43.18 12.37 1.40
C SER A 61 -42.31 12.98 0.28
N PRO A 62 -42.36 12.47 -0.98
CA PRO A 62 -41.65 13.05 -2.10
C PRO A 62 -41.90 14.55 -2.32
N GLU A 63 -43.10 15.04 -1.99
CA GLU A 63 -43.44 16.47 -2.09
C GLU A 63 -42.69 17.35 -1.08
N GLN A 64 -42.24 16.77 0.03
CA GLN A 64 -41.49 17.45 1.08
C GLN A 64 -39.98 17.44 0.83
N VAL A 65 -39.52 16.86 -0.28
CA VAL A 65 -38.09 16.73 -0.61
C VAL A 65 -37.77 17.57 -1.85
N ARG A 66 -36.67 18.31 -1.78
CA ARG A 66 -36.08 19.03 -2.91
C ARG A 66 -34.58 18.76 -2.93
N PHE A 67 -34.05 18.44 -4.11
CA PHE A 67 -32.62 18.20 -4.27
C PHE A 67 -31.93 19.43 -4.87
N TRP A 68 -30.81 19.82 -4.28
CA TRP A 68 -29.93 20.87 -4.78
C TRP A 68 -28.64 20.25 -5.31
N LEU A 69 -28.23 20.67 -6.51
CA LEU A 69 -26.97 20.26 -7.13
C LEU A 69 -25.81 21.00 -6.49
N PHE A 70 -24.81 20.24 -6.07
CA PHE A 70 -23.51 20.80 -5.68
C PHE A 70 -22.71 21.19 -6.92
N VAL A 71 -22.11 22.37 -6.87
CA VAL A 71 -21.21 22.90 -7.90
C VAL A 71 -19.87 23.23 -7.25
N MET A 72 -18.78 22.96 -7.99
CA MET A 72 -17.43 23.38 -7.59
C MET A 72 -17.23 24.84 -8.04
N ARG A 73 -16.97 25.73 -7.08
CA ARG A 73 -16.65 27.14 -7.33
C ARG A 73 -15.18 27.34 -7.69
N GLN A 74 -14.85 28.52 -8.21
CA GLN A 74 -13.48 28.91 -8.57
C GLN A 74 -12.49 28.87 -7.38
N ASN A 75 -12.99 29.01 -6.15
CA ASN A 75 -12.20 28.92 -4.92
C ASN A 75 -12.08 27.47 -4.38
N ASN A 76 -12.40 26.47 -5.19
CA ASN A 76 -12.39 25.04 -4.84
C ASN A 76 -13.36 24.64 -3.72
N THR A 77 -14.41 25.43 -3.46
CA THR A 77 -15.49 25.03 -2.54
C THR A 77 -16.62 24.34 -3.28
N PHE A 78 -17.27 23.37 -2.62
CA PHE A 78 -18.47 22.71 -3.16
C PHE A 78 -19.72 23.25 -2.48
N ARG A 79 -20.60 23.92 -3.25
CA ARG A 79 -21.81 24.57 -2.72
C ARG A 79 -23.09 24.13 -3.42
N PRO A 80 -24.22 23.98 -2.71
CA PRO A 80 -25.51 23.78 -3.34
C PRO A 80 -25.94 25.08 -4.02
N GLU A 81 -26.07 25.06 -5.34
CA GLU A 81 -26.41 26.27 -6.11
C GLU A 81 -27.73 26.15 -6.87
N PHE A 82 -28.00 24.98 -7.47
CA PHE A 82 -29.14 24.82 -8.35
C PHE A 82 -30.15 23.82 -7.79
N PRO A 83 -31.36 24.25 -7.38
CA PRO A 83 -32.41 23.31 -7.05
C PRO A 83 -32.89 22.62 -8.33
N ILE A 84 -33.04 21.30 -8.28
CA ILE A 84 -33.64 20.54 -9.38
C ILE A 84 -35.14 20.87 -9.40
N PRO A 85 -35.66 21.48 -10.49
CA PRO A 85 -37.05 21.91 -10.54
C PRO A 85 -37.99 20.71 -10.72
N GLU A 86 -39.23 20.82 -10.21
CA GLU A 86 -40.27 19.79 -10.40
C GLU A 86 -40.61 19.56 -11.88
N SER A 87 -40.34 20.51 -12.78
CA SER A 87 -40.49 20.31 -14.22
C SER A 87 -39.58 19.20 -14.78
N TYR A 88 -38.57 18.75 -14.02
CA TYR A 88 -37.63 17.71 -14.46
C TYR A 88 -38.01 16.30 -13.99
N ILE A 89 -39.21 16.11 -13.43
CA ILE A 89 -39.68 14.82 -12.88
C ILE A 89 -39.52 13.65 -13.88
N ASN A 90 -39.81 13.90 -15.17
CA ASN A 90 -39.70 12.92 -16.27
C ASN A 90 -38.32 12.90 -16.96
N THR A 91 -37.36 13.71 -16.49
CA THR A 91 -36.02 13.79 -17.06
C THR A 91 -35.14 12.69 -16.46
N SER A 92 -34.27 12.08 -17.28
CA SER A 92 -33.34 11.08 -16.78
C SER A 92 -32.26 11.69 -15.90
N MET A 93 -31.81 10.95 -14.89
CA MET A 93 -30.76 11.37 -13.97
C MET A 93 -29.44 11.68 -14.68
N GLU A 94 -29.13 10.97 -15.76
CA GLU A 94 -27.98 11.25 -16.64
C GLU A 94 -28.09 12.64 -17.30
N THR A 95 -29.28 13.00 -17.79
CA THR A 95 -29.50 14.32 -18.42
C THR A 95 -29.39 15.44 -17.39
N ILE A 96 -29.90 15.23 -16.18
CA ILE A 96 -29.79 16.20 -15.09
C ILE A 96 -28.32 16.36 -14.66
N ARG A 97 -27.59 15.25 -14.50
CA ARG A 97 -26.15 15.26 -14.20
C ARG A 97 -25.34 15.99 -15.28
N GLY A 98 -25.60 15.69 -16.56
CA GLY A 98 -24.88 16.29 -17.69
C GLY A 98 -25.01 17.81 -17.77
N ARG A 99 -26.07 18.39 -17.19
CA ARG A 99 -26.25 19.85 -17.07
C ARG A 99 -25.45 20.48 -15.93
N ALA A 100 -25.02 19.70 -14.94
CA ALA A 100 -24.34 20.18 -13.74
C ALA A 100 -22.83 19.91 -13.75
N THR A 101 -22.40 18.75 -14.26
CA THR A 101 -21.01 18.28 -14.18
C THR A 101 -20.68 17.35 -15.35
N LEU A 102 -20.07 17.90 -16.42
CA LEU A 102 -19.78 17.16 -17.66
C LEU A 102 -18.61 16.16 -17.54
N ALA A 103 -17.78 16.27 -16.51
CA ALA A 103 -16.48 15.58 -16.46
C ALA A 103 -16.43 14.34 -15.54
N CYS A 104 -17.48 14.03 -14.76
CA CYS A 104 -17.43 12.96 -13.75
C CYS A 104 -18.64 12.03 -13.80
N ASN A 105 -18.43 10.72 -13.59
CA ASN A 105 -19.52 9.72 -13.50
C ASN A 105 -20.22 9.74 -12.11
N GLU A 106 -20.19 10.89 -11.44
CA GLU A 106 -20.68 11.10 -10.08
C GLU A 106 -21.54 12.37 -10.03
N MET A 107 -22.61 12.33 -9.24
CA MET A 107 -23.53 13.44 -9.00
C MET A 107 -23.59 13.71 -7.49
N ARG A 108 -23.50 14.97 -7.08
CA ARG A 108 -23.50 15.39 -5.67
C ARG A 108 -24.71 16.25 -5.38
N LEU A 109 -25.48 15.87 -4.36
CA LEU A 109 -26.75 16.49 -4.03
C LEU A 109 -26.83 16.88 -2.55
N TYR A 110 -27.47 18.00 -2.27
CA TYR A 110 -27.99 18.33 -0.95
C TYR A 110 -29.50 18.03 -0.93
N MET A 111 -29.95 17.27 0.07
CA MET A 111 -31.36 16.93 0.27
C MET A 111 -31.99 17.94 1.22
N GLU A 112 -32.77 18.85 0.65
CA GLU A 112 -33.60 19.78 1.41
C GLU A 112 -34.92 19.09 1.79
N VAL A 113 -35.27 19.14 3.07
CA VAL A 113 -36.55 18.65 3.57
C VAL A 113 -37.36 19.83 4.10
N ALA A 114 -38.56 20.02 3.55
CA ALA A 114 -39.47 21.06 3.97
C ALA A 114 -40.03 20.80 5.38
N LYS A 115 -40.14 21.87 6.18
CA LYS A 115 -40.97 21.92 7.39
C LYS A 115 -42.45 22.18 6.98
N PRO A 116 -43.46 22.27 7.88
CA PRO A 116 -44.88 22.37 7.50
C PRO A 116 -45.15 23.42 6.41
N MET A 117 -46.16 23.16 5.54
CA MET A 117 -46.45 23.95 4.34
C MET A 117 -46.46 25.46 4.58
N ILE A 118 -45.76 26.20 3.72
CA ILE A 118 -45.79 27.67 3.70
C ILE A 118 -47.20 28.10 3.28
N ASN A 119 -47.90 28.82 4.16
CA ASN A 119 -49.27 29.32 3.96
C ASN A 119 -50.29 28.25 3.52
N GLY A 120 -50.05 26.97 3.85
CA GLY A 120 -50.93 25.85 3.46
C GLY A 120 -50.99 25.56 1.95
N LYS A 121 -50.05 26.07 1.14
CA LYS A 121 -50.09 25.97 -0.33
C LYS A 121 -48.82 25.41 -0.97
N THR A 122 -47.63 25.68 -0.43
CA THR A 122 -46.36 25.27 -1.06
C THR A 122 -45.37 24.74 -0.03
N TRP A 123 -44.71 23.63 -0.34
CA TRP A 123 -43.69 23.02 0.52
C TRP A 123 -42.37 23.81 0.55
N PHE A 124 -42.04 24.49 -0.55
CA PHE A 124 -40.79 25.22 -0.69
C PHE A 124 -41.02 26.59 -1.33
N PRO A 125 -40.13 27.58 -1.10
CA PRO A 125 -40.18 28.85 -1.81
C PRO A 125 -40.09 28.67 -3.33
N ALA A 126 -40.80 29.51 -4.07
CA ALA A 126 -40.80 29.50 -5.53
C ALA A 126 -39.39 29.86 -6.06
N VAL A 127 -38.85 29.00 -6.93
CA VAL A 127 -37.53 29.16 -7.56
C VAL A 127 -37.46 30.42 -8.45
N GLN A 128 -38.62 30.99 -8.81
CA GLN A 128 -38.74 32.14 -9.74
C GLN A 128 -38.56 33.51 -9.09
N ASN A 129 -38.50 33.62 -7.76
CA ASN A 129 -38.13 34.89 -7.12
C ASN A 129 -36.61 34.92 -6.97
N ALA A 130 -35.92 35.48 -7.97
CA ALA A 130 -34.48 35.78 -8.00
C ALA A 130 -33.96 36.65 -6.82
N ASN A 131 -34.84 36.99 -5.89
CA ASN A 131 -34.57 37.77 -4.70
C ASN A 131 -34.44 36.91 -3.44
N ASN A 132 -34.56 35.59 -3.43
CA ASN A 132 -34.35 34.79 -2.22
C ASN A 132 -33.18 33.83 -2.41
N ILE A 133 -32.18 33.91 -1.54
CA ILE A 133 -31.01 33.02 -1.53
C ILE A 133 -31.10 32.03 -0.37
N ILE A 134 -30.59 30.82 -0.55
CA ILE A 134 -30.40 29.85 0.53
C ILE A 134 -29.03 30.04 1.18
N VAL A 135 -29.01 30.19 2.51
CA VAL A 135 -27.78 30.34 3.29
C VAL A 135 -27.75 29.29 4.39
N PHE A 136 -26.59 28.67 4.59
CA PHE A 136 -26.35 27.64 5.59
C PHE A 136 -25.75 28.25 6.85
N LEU A 137 -26.09 27.68 7.99
CA LEU A 137 -25.64 28.18 9.29
C LEU A 137 -24.74 27.16 9.97
N LYS A 138 -23.58 27.62 10.46
CA LYS A 138 -22.76 26.87 11.42
C LYS A 138 -22.56 27.70 12.68
N TYR A 139 -22.73 27.06 13.83
CA TYR A 139 -22.41 27.62 15.13
C TYR A 139 -21.11 27.03 15.64
N PHE A 140 -20.14 27.86 16.00
CA PHE A 140 -18.97 27.43 16.74
C PHE A 140 -19.23 27.59 18.24
N ASP A 141 -19.06 26.50 18.98
CA ASP A 141 -19.15 26.46 20.43
C ASP A 141 -17.72 26.40 21.03
N PRO A 142 -17.20 27.52 21.58
CA PRO A 142 -15.85 27.56 22.16
C PRO A 142 -15.69 26.66 23.37
N ASP A 143 -16.76 26.29 24.07
CA ASP A 143 -16.65 25.37 25.21
C ASP A 143 -16.51 23.92 24.74
N LYS A 144 -17.23 23.56 23.66
CA LYS A 144 -17.18 22.21 23.07
C LYS A 144 -16.05 22.03 22.07
N GLN A 145 -15.40 23.10 21.61
CA GLN A 145 -14.39 23.07 20.55
C GLN A 145 -14.92 22.39 19.27
N ALA A 146 -16.18 22.68 18.92
CA ALA A 146 -16.89 22.01 17.84
C ALA A 146 -17.77 22.99 17.04
N LEU A 147 -17.94 22.68 15.76
CA LEU A 147 -18.93 23.31 14.89
C LEU A 147 -20.21 22.48 14.89
N GLU A 148 -21.36 23.16 14.89
CA GLU A 148 -22.67 22.55 14.73
C GLU A 148 -23.34 23.18 13.50
N GLY A 149 -23.70 22.37 12.51
CA GLY A 149 -24.57 22.81 11.43
C GLY A 149 -25.99 23.00 11.97
N LEU A 150 -26.61 24.13 11.69
CA LEU A 150 -27.95 24.48 12.17
C LEU A 150 -29.01 24.45 11.05
N GLY A 151 -28.67 23.82 9.91
CA GLY A 151 -29.47 23.82 8.70
C GLY A 151 -29.31 25.10 7.87
N HIS A 152 -30.39 25.51 7.21
CA HIS A 152 -30.40 26.61 6.25
C HIS A 152 -31.56 27.59 6.47
N LEU A 153 -31.41 28.80 5.93
CA LEU A 153 -32.42 29.86 5.89
C LEU A 153 -32.56 30.39 4.45
N TYR A 154 -33.76 30.86 4.13
CA TYR A 154 -33.98 31.68 2.93
C TYR A 154 -33.91 33.16 3.30
N VAL A 155 -33.09 33.93 2.60
CA VAL A 155 -32.84 35.35 2.86
C VAL A 155 -33.14 36.18 1.62
N GLN A 156 -33.80 37.33 1.79
CA GLN A 156 -34.12 38.22 0.67
C GLN A 156 -32.89 39.06 0.24
N LYS A 157 -32.48 38.94 -1.02
CA LYS A 157 -31.43 39.67 -1.73
C LYS A 157 -31.90 41.11 -1.99
N PHE A 158 -31.18 42.09 -1.43
CA PHE A 158 -31.28 43.50 -1.81
C PHE A 158 -30.05 43.82 -2.68
N GLY A 159 -30.25 44.20 -3.97
CA GLY A 159 -29.20 44.32 -5.02
C GLY A 159 -28.07 45.32 -4.69
N LYS A 160 -26.81 45.22 -5.17
CA LYS A 160 -26.22 45.08 -6.52
C LYS A 160 -24.76 44.52 -6.35
N GLU A 161 -24.17 43.95 -7.40
CA GLU A 161 -22.99 43.02 -7.44
C GLU A 161 -21.56 43.61 -7.19
N ILE A 162 -20.56 42.69 -7.01
CA ILE A 162 -19.05 42.66 -7.11
C ILE A 162 -18.18 43.02 -5.88
N LYS A 163 -17.03 42.38 -5.47
CA LYS A 163 -16.02 41.34 -5.88
C LYS A 163 -15.37 40.56 -4.67
N PRO A 164 -14.79 39.34 -4.86
CA PRO A 164 -14.44 38.40 -3.78
C PRO A 164 -13.04 38.55 -3.15
N ASN A 165 -12.96 38.41 -1.81
CA ASN A 165 -12.01 37.55 -1.04
C ASN A 165 -11.71 38.13 0.36
N MET A 166 -12.25 37.52 1.43
CA MET A 166 -11.69 37.41 2.80
C MET A 166 -12.74 36.84 3.78
N ILE A 167 -12.33 36.07 4.79
CA ILE A 167 -13.20 35.76 5.94
C ILE A 167 -13.21 37.01 6.83
N GLU A 168 -14.26 37.82 6.71
CA GLU A 168 -14.42 39.05 7.47
C GLU A 168 -15.38 38.87 8.65
N GLU A 169 -14.97 39.37 9.82
CA GLU A 169 -15.88 39.56 10.95
C GLU A 169 -16.96 40.57 10.55
N LYS A 170 -18.21 40.12 10.45
CA LYS A 170 -19.31 41.01 10.05
C LYS A 170 -19.66 41.95 11.19
N LYS A 171 -19.53 43.26 10.95
CA LYS A 171 -20.07 44.27 11.85
C LYS A 171 -21.61 44.13 11.88
N PRO A 172 -22.25 44.09 13.06
CA PRO A 172 -23.71 43.93 13.18
C PRO A 172 -24.56 44.96 12.42
N LYS A 173 -23.97 46.10 12.02
CA LYS A 173 -24.63 47.19 11.28
C LYS A 173 -24.47 47.10 9.74
N SER A 174 -23.73 46.13 9.22
CA SER A 174 -23.54 45.93 7.77
C SER A 174 -24.75 45.21 7.16
N THR A 175 -25.12 45.59 5.95
CA THR A 175 -26.21 44.92 5.22
C THR A 175 -25.69 43.68 4.51
N PHE A 176 -26.53 42.66 4.30
CA PHE A 176 -26.15 41.46 3.50
C PHE A 176 -25.68 41.81 2.07
N GLN A 177 -26.08 42.98 1.57
CA GLN A 177 -25.64 43.58 0.30
C GLN A 177 -24.14 43.91 0.28
N GLN A 178 -23.52 44.26 1.41
CA GLN A 178 -22.08 44.58 1.49
C GLN A 178 -21.18 43.35 1.61
N SER A 179 -21.75 42.15 1.76
CA SER A 179 -20.98 40.91 2.00
C SER A 179 -21.08 39.86 0.89
N GLU A 180 -21.60 40.22 -0.29
CA GLU A 180 -21.62 39.37 -1.49
C GLU A 180 -22.20 37.95 -1.33
N ILE A 181 -23.18 37.79 -0.43
CA ILE A 181 -23.73 36.45 -0.14
C ILE A 181 -24.49 35.88 -1.35
N GLN A 182 -24.21 34.62 -1.69
CA GLN A 182 -24.86 33.85 -2.75
C GLN A 182 -25.53 32.59 -2.20
N ASP A 183 -26.32 31.91 -3.03
CA ASP A 183 -26.90 30.60 -2.71
C ASP A 183 -25.82 29.62 -2.25
N GLY A 184 -26.09 28.87 -1.19
CA GLY A 184 -25.12 27.91 -0.65
C GLY A 184 -24.03 28.52 0.21
N ASP A 185 -24.01 29.83 0.46
CA ASP A 185 -23.06 30.42 1.40
C ASP A 185 -23.26 29.94 2.83
N ILE A 186 -22.19 29.93 3.62
CA ILE A 186 -22.20 29.46 5.01
C ILE A 186 -21.87 30.64 5.90
N ILE A 187 -22.79 30.96 6.81
CA ILE A 187 -22.56 31.91 7.89
C ILE A 187 -22.11 31.12 9.11
N CYS A 188 -20.88 31.34 9.53
CA CYS A 188 -20.36 30.84 10.80
C CYS A 188 -20.50 31.93 11.88
N PHE A 189 -21.03 31.58 13.04
CA PHE A 189 -21.19 32.51 14.15
C PHE A 189 -20.94 31.83 15.50
N GLN A 190 -20.67 32.61 16.54
CA GLN A 190 -20.38 32.12 17.89
C GLN A 190 -20.95 33.09 18.94
N LYS A 191 -21.00 32.68 20.21
CA LYS A 191 -21.23 33.62 21.31
C LYS A 191 -20.03 34.55 21.49
N THR A 192 -20.28 35.81 21.83
CA THR A 192 -19.23 36.72 22.28
C THR A 192 -18.72 36.25 23.64
N LEU A 193 -17.39 36.14 23.77
CA LEU A 193 -16.74 35.75 25.03
C LEU A 193 -16.27 36.98 25.79
N THR A 194 -16.33 36.91 27.12
CA THR A 194 -15.67 37.88 27.99
C THR A 194 -14.16 37.68 27.98
N GLU A 195 -13.40 38.71 28.35
CA GLU A 195 -11.93 38.64 28.37
C GLU A 195 -11.40 37.57 29.33
N LYS A 196 -12.13 37.29 30.43
CA LYS A 196 -11.84 36.19 31.36
C LYS A 196 -12.02 34.82 30.70
N GLU A 197 -13.08 34.63 29.92
CA GLU A 197 -13.32 33.37 29.19
C GLU A 197 -12.28 33.17 28.09
N ILE A 198 -11.93 34.21 27.34
CA ILE A 198 -10.86 34.15 26.33
C ILE A 198 -9.54 33.72 26.98
N GLN A 199 -9.18 34.31 28.11
CA GLN A 199 -7.94 33.94 28.80
C GLN A 199 -7.97 32.49 29.32
N LYS A 200 -9.14 32.03 29.78
CA LYS A 200 -9.35 30.62 30.17
C LYS A 200 -9.11 29.67 29.00
N HIS A 201 -9.69 29.96 27.82
CA HIS A 201 -9.47 29.14 26.62
C HIS A 201 -8.02 29.17 26.16
N LYS A 202 -7.37 30.35 26.12
CA LYS A 202 -5.94 30.49 25.78
C LYS A 202 -5.04 29.65 26.67
N THR A 203 -5.28 29.68 27.99
CA THR A 203 -4.48 28.93 28.97
C THR A 203 -4.68 27.42 28.85
N ALA A 204 -5.87 26.99 28.41
CA ALA A 204 -6.18 25.59 28.11
C ALA A 204 -5.73 25.14 26.70
N GLY A 205 -5.18 26.04 25.86
CA GLY A 205 -4.83 25.73 24.47
C GLY A 205 -6.05 25.53 23.55
N HIS A 206 -7.23 25.99 23.96
CA HIS A 206 -8.48 25.89 23.22
C HIS A 206 -8.66 27.09 22.27
N CYS A 207 -9.36 26.89 21.15
CA CYS A 207 -9.81 27.97 20.29
C CYS A 207 -10.87 28.82 21.00
N TRP A 208 -10.71 30.14 20.96
CA TRP A 208 -11.69 31.08 21.52
C TRP A 208 -12.51 31.79 20.42
N ASP A 209 -12.10 31.67 19.17
CA ASP A 209 -12.84 32.23 18.04
C ASP A 209 -12.82 31.35 16.78
N ILE A 210 -13.71 31.67 15.85
CA ILE A 210 -13.90 30.98 14.56
C ILE A 210 -12.65 31.05 13.68
N PRO A 211 -12.01 32.21 13.44
CA PRO A 211 -10.78 32.27 12.64
C PRO A 211 -9.68 31.32 13.14
N HIS A 212 -9.40 31.31 14.45
CA HIS A 212 -8.39 30.41 15.02
C HIS A 212 -8.82 28.93 14.88
N PHE A 213 -10.10 28.61 15.04
CA PHE A 213 -10.59 27.25 14.84
C PHE A 213 -10.38 26.77 13.40
N TYR A 214 -10.74 27.58 12.41
CA TYR A 214 -10.50 27.26 11.00
C TYR A 214 -9.02 27.20 10.65
N GLU A 215 -8.17 28.05 11.24
CA GLU A 215 -6.72 27.95 11.08
C GLU A 215 -6.22 26.58 11.56
N LEU A 216 -6.64 26.11 12.74
CA LEU A 216 -6.28 24.77 13.21
C LEU A 216 -6.78 23.65 12.30
N LEU A 217 -7.96 23.79 11.70
CA LEU A 217 -8.45 22.82 10.72
C LEU A 217 -7.55 22.72 9.49
N THR A 218 -6.96 23.84 9.02
CA THR A 218 -6.00 23.81 7.89
C THR A 218 -4.71 23.05 8.22
N LEU A 219 -4.38 22.92 9.51
CA LEU A 219 -3.24 22.16 9.98
C LEU A 219 -3.55 20.66 10.12
N ARG A 220 -4.82 20.24 10.10
CA ARG A 220 -5.18 18.82 10.20
C ARG A 220 -5.08 18.13 8.86
N ILE A 221 -4.36 17.01 8.82
CA ILE A 221 -4.24 16.15 7.65
C ILE A 221 -4.48 14.70 8.02
N VAL A 222 -5.03 13.93 7.09
CA VAL A 222 -5.11 12.49 7.19
C VAL A 222 -3.87 11.88 6.55
N VAL A 223 -3.18 11.03 7.32
CA VAL A 223 -2.03 10.25 6.83
C VAL A 223 -2.37 8.77 6.96
N SER A 224 -2.22 8.06 5.85
CA SER A 224 -2.40 6.61 5.79
C SER A 224 -1.09 5.92 6.11
N PHE A 225 -1.12 5.00 7.08
CA PHE A 225 0.05 4.24 7.53
C PHE A 225 -0.01 2.81 7.01
N LYS A 226 1.08 2.37 6.36
CA LYS A 226 1.20 1.04 5.76
C LYS A 226 2.46 0.32 6.27
N PRO A 227 2.42 -0.98 6.58
CA PRO A 227 3.63 -1.70 6.99
C PRO A 227 4.64 -1.83 5.84
N LYS A 228 5.93 -1.64 6.12
CA LYS A 228 7.07 -1.83 5.21
C LYS A 228 7.65 -3.24 5.40
N PHE A 229 7.82 -3.99 4.31
CA PHE A 229 8.42 -5.34 4.36
C PHE A 229 9.55 -5.42 3.33
N ASP A 230 10.79 -5.52 3.79
CA ASP A 230 11.98 -5.53 2.95
C ASP A 230 12.68 -6.92 2.94
N TYR A 231 13.12 -7.34 1.75
CA TYR A 231 13.93 -8.53 1.40
C TYR A 231 13.28 -9.94 1.41
N PHE A 232 12.36 -10.24 2.33
CA PHE A 232 11.72 -11.56 2.38
C PHE A 232 10.23 -11.46 2.06
N CYS A 233 9.74 -12.36 1.20
CA CYS A 233 8.32 -12.63 1.09
C CYS A 233 7.93 -13.46 2.32
N THR A 234 7.05 -12.90 3.16
CA THR A 234 6.47 -13.67 4.27
C THR A 234 5.31 -14.47 3.71
N VAL A 235 5.39 -15.80 3.79
CA VAL A 235 4.32 -16.69 3.32
C VAL A 235 3.69 -17.39 4.52
N LYS A 236 2.39 -17.16 4.71
CA LYS A 236 1.60 -17.83 5.75
C LYS A 236 0.75 -18.91 5.11
N VAL A 237 0.95 -20.16 5.50
CA VAL A 237 0.23 -21.31 4.95
C VAL A 237 -0.76 -21.86 5.95
N VAL A 238 -2.02 -21.96 5.51
CA VAL A 238 -3.13 -22.56 6.25
C VAL A 238 -3.46 -23.92 5.65
N THR A 239 -3.59 -24.93 6.50
CA THR A 239 -4.03 -26.27 6.09
C THR A 239 -5.48 -26.52 6.47
N ALA A 240 -6.09 -27.56 5.88
CA ALA A 240 -7.43 -28.01 6.27
C ALA A 240 -7.53 -28.38 7.77
N GLU A 241 -6.44 -28.89 8.36
CA GLU A 241 -6.39 -29.27 9.77
C GLU A 241 -6.41 -28.06 10.71
N ILE A 242 -5.66 -27.02 10.35
CA ILE A 242 -5.67 -25.74 11.05
C ILE A 242 -7.09 -25.15 11.01
N PHE A 243 -7.71 -25.08 9.83
CA PHE A 243 -9.06 -24.56 9.68
C PHE A 243 -10.09 -25.29 10.56
N LYS A 244 -9.99 -26.62 10.68
CA LYS A 244 -10.88 -27.43 11.52
C LYS A 244 -10.74 -27.11 13.01
N LYS A 245 -9.52 -26.84 13.46
CA LYS A 245 -9.22 -26.51 14.88
C LYS A 245 -9.56 -25.06 15.21
N HIS A 246 -9.58 -24.16 14.23
CA HIS A 246 -9.78 -22.74 14.46
C HIS A 246 -11.23 -22.40 14.83
N LYS A 247 -11.39 -21.85 16.05
CA LYS A 247 -12.69 -21.50 16.64
C LYS A 247 -13.16 -20.08 16.35
N GLY A 248 -12.31 -19.23 15.78
CA GLY A 248 -12.68 -17.89 15.36
C GLY A 248 -13.60 -17.91 14.13
N PHE A 249 -14.16 -16.76 13.76
CA PHE A 249 -15.18 -16.69 12.71
C PHE A 249 -14.61 -16.87 11.29
N ASP A 250 -13.36 -16.47 11.06
CA ASP A 250 -12.71 -16.54 9.74
C ASP A 250 -12.03 -17.90 9.51
N LEU A 251 -11.27 -18.07 8.42
CA LEU A 251 -10.54 -19.31 8.19
C LEU A 251 -9.56 -19.63 9.31
N VAL A 252 -8.77 -18.63 9.71
CA VAL A 252 -7.79 -18.63 10.81
C VAL A 252 -7.60 -17.20 11.31
N ASP A 253 -7.01 -17.03 12.49
CA ASP A 253 -6.56 -15.73 12.93
C ASP A 253 -5.10 -15.50 12.49
N PHE A 254 -4.91 -14.64 11.48
CA PHE A 254 -3.59 -14.27 10.99
C PHE A 254 -2.89 -13.18 11.85
N LYS A 255 -3.54 -12.70 12.93
CA LYS A 255 -3.18 -11.49 13.68
C LYS A 255 -2.59 -11.76 15.09
N ASN A 256 -2.88 -12.89 15.73
CA ASN A 256 -2.44 -13.17 17.10
C ASN A 256 -1.08 -13.90 17.17
N TRP A 257 -0.02 -13.17 17.53
CA TRP A 257 1.35 -13.69 17.72
C TRP A 257 1.68 -14.08 19.17
N HIS A 258 0.74 -13.92 20.10
CA HIS A 258 1.02 -13.96 21.55
C HIS A 258 0.54 -15.22 22.29
N ASP A 259 -0.16 -16.15 21.63
CA ASP A 259 -0.56 -17.41 22.26
C ASP A 259 0.37 -18.56 21.83
N LEU A 260 0.64 -19.47 22.76
CA LEU A 260 1.72 -20.47 22.83
C LEU A 260 1.82 -21.52 21.69
N LEU A 261 1.17 -21.35 20.54
CA LEU A 261 1.35 -22.18 19.34
C LEU A 261 1.07 -21.34 18.07
N PRO A 262 1.88 -21.41 17.00
CA PRO A 262 1.55 -20.74 15.75
C PRO A 262 0.32 -21.41 15.11
N GLU A 263 -0.84 -20.74 15.08
CA GLU A 263 -2.04 -21.24 14.39
C GLU A 263 -1.80 -21.47 12.89
N VAL A 264 -0.78 -20.85 12.29
CA VAL A 264 -0.45 -20.93 10.86
C VAL A 264 1.03 -21.23 10.63
N TYR A 265 1.36 -21.93 9.55
CA TYR A 265 2.76 -22.16 9.19
C TYR A 265 3.35 -20.90 8.56
N LEU A 266 4.36 -20.32 9.22
CA LEU A 266 5.05 -19.11 8.77
C LEU A 266 6.36 -19.48 8.06
N TYR A 267 6.51 -19.00 6.83
CA TYR A 267 7.72 -19.14 6.03
C TYR A 267 8.25 -17.76 5.68
N LYS A 268 9.57 -17.59 5.79
CA LYS A 268 10.28 -16.43 5.24
C LYS A 268 11.06 -16.91 4.03
N ILE A 269 10.69 -16.40 2.87
CA ILE A 269 11.21 -16.86 1.59
C ILE A 269 11.91 -15.70 0.91
N LEU A 270 13.04 -15.96 0.27
CA LEU A 270 13.70 -14.95 -0.55
C LEU A 270 12.77 -14.54 -1.69
N LYS A 271 12.61 -13.24 -1.90
CA LYS A 271 11.79 -12.68 -3.00
C LYS A 271 12.11 -13.30 -4.37
N ARG A 272 13.39 -13.60 -4.63
CA ARG A 272 13.90 -14.24 -5.85
C ARG A 272 13.71 -15.76 -5.94
N GLU A 273 13.37 -16.44 -4.85
CA GLU A 273 13.11 -17.90 -4.87
C GLU A 273 11.89 -18.17 -5.75
N THR A 274 11.91 -19.25 -6.52
CA THR A 274 10.78 -19.58 -7.41
C THR A 274 9.68 -20.32 -6.66
N TYR A 275 8.45 -20.21 -7.16
CA TYR A 275 7.31 -20.95 -6.60
C TYR A 275 7.51 -22.45 -6.60
N GLY A 276 8.17 -23.01 -7.62
CA GLY A 276 8.49 -24.43 -7.68
C GLY A 276 9.36 -24.88 -6.50
N VAL A 277 10.43 -24.12 -6.20
CA VAL A 277 11.32 -24.41 -5.06
C VAL A 277 10.55 -24.33 -3.74
N PHE A 278 9.75 -23.28 -3.56
CA PHE A 278 8.88 -23.15 -2.39
C PHE A 278 7.90 -24.33 -2.25
N LYS A 279 7.23 -24.69 -3.33
CA LYS A 279 6.23 -25.76 -3.39
C LYS A 279 6.85 -27.11 -3.08
N GLU A 280 8.01 -27.44 -3.63
CA GLU A 280 8.77 -28.65 -3.32
C GLU A 280 9.21 -28.70 -1.84
N ASN A 281 9.69 -27.58 -1.30
CA ASN A 281 10.14 -27.49 0.09
C ASN A 281 9.00 -27.73 1.07
N ILE A 282 7.81 -27.17 0.82
CA ILE A 282 6.62 -27.46 1.63
C ILE A 282 6.19 -28.92 1.46
N SER A 283 6.12 -29.41 0.23
CA SER A 283 5.70 -30.78 -0.08
C SER A 283 6.56 -31.82 0.66
N ARG A 284 7.88 -31.64 0.66
CA ARG A 284 8.84 -32.45 1.42
C ARG A 284 8.57 -32.40 2.92
N ARG A 285 8.24 -31.24 3.47
CA ARG A 285 7.97 -31.05 4.91
C ARG A 285 6.69 -31.75 5.38
N PHE A 286 5.65 -31.78 4.55
CA PHE A 286 4.38 -32.46 4.87
C PHE A 286 4.36 -33.92 4.41
N ASN A 287 5.43 -34.39 3.75
CA ASN A 287 5.52 -35.72 3.16
C ASN A 287 4.38 -35.99 2.14
N ILE A 288 4.12 -35.00 1.28
CA ILE A 288 3.09 -35.04 0.24
C ILE A 288 3.79 -34.76 -1.10
N PRO A 289 3.48 -35.50 -2.19
CA PRO A 289 4.02 -35.19 -3.50
C PRO A 289 3.59 -33.80 -3.98
N PRO A 290 4.49 -32.99 -4.60
CA PRO A 290 4.15 -31.64 -5.06
C PRO A 290 2.95 -31.58 -6.01
N GLU A 291 2.72 -32.63 -6.80
CA GLU A 291 1.60 -32.75 -7.74
C GLU A 291 0.24 -32.83 -7.03
N GLN A 292 0.22 -33.27 -5.77
CA GLN A 292 -0.96 -33.37 -4.92
C GLN A 292 -1.23 -32.11 -4.10
N VAL A 293 -0.43 -31.06 -4.25
CA VAL A 293 -0.54 -29.81 -3.49
C VAL A 293 -0.92 -28.66 -4.41
N GLN A 294 -1.97 -27.93 -4.06
CA GLN A 294 -2.35 -26.68 -4.71
C GLN A 294 -2.42 -25.56 -3.68
N PHE A 295 -1.81 -24.41 -3.99
CA PHE A 295 -1.86 -23.24 -3.15
C PHE A 295 -2.88 -22.24 -3.68
N TRP A 296 -3.83 -21.87 -2.84
CA TRP A 296 -4.79 -20.82 -3.10
C TRP A 296 -4.34 -19.51 -2.47
N VAL A 297 -4.29 -18.44 -3.27
CA VAL A 297 -4.03 -17.10 -2.74
C VAL A 297 -5.24 -16.61 -1.96
N LEU A 298 -5.01 -16.28 -0.70
CA LEU A 298 -5.99 -15.71 0.20
C LEU A 298 -5.92 -14.18 0.12
N ILE A 299 -7.04 -13.55 -0.21
CA ILE A 299 -7.14 -12.08 -0.28
C ILE A 299 -8.02 -11.54 0.83
N ASN A 300 -7.75 -10.30 1.27
CA ASN A 300 -8.70 -9.55 2.09
C ASN A 300 -9.85 -9.09 1.19
N ARG A 301 -11.08 -9.43 1.56
CA ARG A 301 -12.28 -8.94 0.86
C ARG A 301 -12.72 -7.59 1.45
N GLN A 302 -13.61 -6.87 0.76
CA GLN A 302 -14.22 -5.62 1.26
C GLN A 302 -14.90 -5.77 2.64
N ASN A 303 -15.28 -7.00 2.97
CA ASN A 303 -15.82 -7.36 4.26
C ASN A 303 -14.75 -7.89 5.23
N GLY A 304 -13.47 -7.53 5.11
CA GLY A 304 -12.40 -7.82 6.06
C GLY A 304 -12.17 -9.30 6.40
N THR A 305 -12.74 -10.21 5.63
CA THR A 305 -12.47 -11.65 5.71
C THR A 305 -11.34 -12.02 4.77
N ILE A 306 -10.54 -13.01 5.15
CA ILE A 306 -9.42 -13.53 4.37
C ILE A 306 -9.85 -14.84 3.71
N ARG A 307 -9.96 -14.86 2.37
CA ARG A 307 -10.57 -15.97 1.64
C ARG A 307 -9.82 -16.35 0.37
N PRO A 308 -9.86 -17.63 -0.06
CA PRO A 308 -9.33 -18.03 -1.34
C PRO A 308 -9.97 -17.25 -2.47
N ASN A 309 -9.14 -16.70 -3.34
CA ASN A 309 -9.56 -16.04 -4.55
C ASN A 309 -9.25 -16.90 -5.77
N THR A 310 -7.96 -17.15 -6.01
CA THR A 310 -7.46 -17.83 -7.20
C THR A 310 -6.34 -18.80 -6.79
N PRO A 311 -6.31 -20.03 -7.32
CA PRO A 311 -5.18 -20.94 -7.13
C PRO A 311 -3.97 -20.42 -7.91
N ILE A 312 -2.75 -20.58 -7.38
CA ILE A 312 -1.52 -20.26 -8.12
C ILE A 312 -1.38 -21.30 -9.25
N PRO A 313 -1.47 -20.91 -10.54
CA PRO A 313 -1.35 -21.84 -11.65
C PRO A 313 0.05 -22.46 -11.77
N GLU A 314 0.14 -23.71 -12.24
CA GLU A 314 1.42 -24.41 -12.46
C GLU A 314 2.35 -23.69 -13.46
N LEU A 315 1.82 -22.83 -14.34
CA LEU A 315 2.66 -22.03 -15.24
C LEU A 315 3.60 -21.07 -14.50
N PHE A 316 3.28 -20.71 -13.25
CA PHE A 316 4.13 -19.88 -12.40
C PHE A 316 5.23 -20.67 -11.67
N PHE A 317 5.41 -21.97 -11.94
CA PHE A 317 6.40 -22.81 -11.27
C PHE A 317 7.82 -22.23 -11.31
N LYS A 318 8.20 -21.55 -12.40
CA LYS A 318 9.50 -20.90 -12.55
C LYS A 318 9.52 -19.42 -12.16
N THR A 319 8.37 -18.86 -11.82
CA THR A 319 8.21 -17.45 -11.47
C THR A 319 8.68 -17.21 -10.05
N SER A 320 9.31 -16.05 -9.82
CA SER A 320 9.76 -15.65 -8.50
C SER A 320 8.59 -15.42 -7.54
N MET A 321 8.79 -15.68 -6.25
CA MET A 321 7.79 -15.42 -5.22
C MET A 321 7.44 -13.93 -5.11
N GLU A 322 8.35 -13.04 -5.48
CA GLU A 322 8.10 -11.59 -5.61
C GLU A 322 7.12 -11.27 -6.72
N GLU A 323 7.31 -11.80 -7.92
CA GLU A 323 6.39 -11.59 -9.04
C GLU A 323 5.01 -12.16 -8.73
N ILE A 324 4.92 -13.34 -8.12
CA ILE A 324 3.63 -13.92 -7.69
C ILE A 324 2.98 -13.06 -6.60
N CYS A 325 3.76 -12.54 -5.65
CA CYS A 325 3.25 -11.63 -4.63
C CYS A 325 2.74 -10.32 -5.24
N ALA A 326 3.47 -9.75 -6.21
CA ALA A 326 3.08 -8.51 -6.88
C ALA A 326 1.84 -8.68 -7.77
N ASP A 327 1.77 -9.79 -8.53
CA ASP A 327 0.70 -10.06 -9.49
C ASP A 327 -0.59 -10.51 -8.80
N MET A 328 -0.48 -11.43 -7.82
CA MET A 328 -1.64 -12.07 -7.20
C MET A 328 -2.03 -11.48 -5.85
N ASN A 329 -1.18 -10.64 -5.25
CA ASN A 329 -1.45 -9.98 -3.96
C ASN A 329 -0.86 -8.56 -3.89
N SER A 330 -1.18 -7.74 -4.90
CA SER A 330 -0.62 -6.41 -5.17
C SER A 330 -0.65 -5.36 -4.04
N GLN A 331 -1.31 -5.65 -2.92
CA GLN A 331 -1.48 -4.74 -1.77
C GLN A 331 -0.64 -5.15 -0.54
N GLN A 332 -0.04 -6.35 -0.50
CA GLN A 332 0.70 -6.85 0.67
C GLN A 332 1.96 -7.61 0.25
N ASN A 333 3.14 -7.27 0.80
CA ASN A 333 4.38 -8.08 0.68
C ASN A 333 4.33 -9.38 1.53
N GLU A 334 3.14 -9.85 1.85
CA GLU A 334 2.84 -11.06 2.61
C GLU A 334 1.89 -11.91 1.77
N LEU A 335 2.28 -13.16 1.46
CA LEU A 335 1.42 -14.09 0.74
C LEU A 335 0.68 -14.98 1.74
N LYS A 336 -0.62 -14.86 1.84
CA LYS A 336 -1.46 -15.76 2.64
C LYS A 336 -1.96 -16.86 1.72
N LEU A 337 -1.63 -18.11 2.03
CA LEU A 337 -1.94 -19.27 1.21
C LEU A 337 -2.81 -20.26 1.97
N TYR A 338 -3.79 -20.82 1.27
CA TYR A 338 -4.45 -22.04 1.69
C TYR A 338 -3.87 -23.23 0.91
N MET A 339 -3.38 -24.23 1.64
CA MET A 339 -2.83 -25.46 1.08
C MET A 339 -3.95 -26.50 0.93
N GLU A 340 -4.39 -26.72 -0.31
CA GLU A 340 -5.29 -27.80 -0.68
C GLU A 340 -4.47 -29.05 -1.02
N ILE A 341 -4.90 -30.20 -0.52
CA ILE A 341 -4.26 -31.50 -0.77
C ILE A 341 -5.28 -32.38 -1.47
N ALA A 342 -4.93 -32.88 -2.66
CA ALA A 342 -5.78 -33.80 -3.40
C ALA A 342 -5.67 -35.22 -2.84
N GLY A 343 -6.82 -35.84 -2.50
CA GLY A 343 -6.84 -37.20 -1.97
C GLY A 343 -6.85 -38.30 -3.03
N LYS A 344 -7.30 -38.01 -4.26
CA LYS A 344 -7.36 -38.92 -5.41
C LYS A 344 -7.26 -38.13 -6.71
N GLN A 345 -6.71 -38.76 -7.74
CA GLN A 345 -6.65 -38.20 -9.09
C GLN A 345 -8.05 -38.19 -9.73
N ILE A 346 -8.38 -37.11 -10.45
CA ILE A 346 -9.67 -36.93 -11.14
C ILE A 346 -9.66 -37.68 -12.49
N ASN A 347 -8.52 -37.68 -13.18
CA ASN A 347 -8.22 -38.44 -14.41
C ASN A 347 -6.70 -38.61 -14.59
N ASP A 348 -6.24 -39.26 -15.66
CA ASP A 348 -4.84 -39.68 -15.87
C ASP A 348 -3.76 -38.59 -15.70
N ASN A 349 -4.11 -37.29 -15.69
CA ASN A 349 -3.15 -36.18 -15.46
C ASN A 349 -3.66 -35.04 -14.55
N MET A 350 -4.81 -35.16 -13.86
CA MET A 350 -5.42 -34.02 -13.17
C MET A 350 -5.78 -34.31 -11.70
N TRP A 351 -5.19 -33.54 -10.78
CA TRP A 351 -5.40 -33.66 -9.33
C TRP A 351 -6.45 -32.69 -8.77
N PHE A 352 -6.64 -31.54 -9.42
CA PHE A 352 -7.56 -30.47 -8.99
C PHE A 352 -8.48 -30.03 -10.15
N PRO A 353 -9.70 -29.51 -9.87
CA PRO A 353 -10.57 -28.96 -10.90
C PRO A 353 -9.96 -27.73 -11.59
N ILE A 354 -10.10 -27.61 -12.92
CA ILE A 354 -9.67 -26.42 -13.66
C ILE A 354 -10.67 -25.28 -13.41
N ILE A 355 -10.17 -24.17 -12.86
CA ILE A 355 -10.97 -22.98 -12.52
C ILE A 355 -10.42 -21.81 -13.33
N GLY A 356 -11.26 -21.19 -14.16
CA GLY A 356 -10.90 -19.97 -14.91
C GLY A 356 -10.98 -20.06 -16.43
N GLU A 357 -11.03 -21.25 -17.04
CA GLU A 357 -11.20 -21.40 -18.50
C GLU A 357 -12.49 -22.15 -18.85
N ARG A 358 -13.49 -21.39 -19.32
CA ARG A 358 -14.74 -21.76 -20.05
C ARG A 358 -15.53 -23.04 -19.67
N SER A 359 -15.18 -23.81 -18.64
CA SER A 359 -15.71 -25.16 -18.44
C SER A 359 -16.12 -25.54 -17.01
N THR A 360 -15.79 -24.78 -15.98
CA THR A 360 -16.38 -25.02 -14.64
C THR A 360 -16.91 -23.73 -14.00
N ASN A 361 -18.22 -23.65 -13.82
CA ASN A 361 -18.90 -22.60 -13.06
C ASN A 361 -18.75 -22.83 -11.54
N SER A 362 -17.62 -23.35 -11.07
CA SER A 362 -17.43 -23.79 -9.69
C SER A 362 -16.64 -22.77 -8.86
N ILE A 363 -16.97 -22.66 -7.57
CA ILE A 363 -16.26 -21.86 -6.56
C ILE A 363 -15.94 -22.73 -5.35
N LEU A 364 -14.86 -22.40 -4.65
CA LEU A 364 -14.48 -23.05 -3.39
C LEU A 364 -15.12 -22.31 -2.21
N ILE A 365 -15.85 -23.02 -1.35
CA ILE A 365 -16.43 -22.48 -0.10
C ILE A 365 -15.91 -23.24 1.12
N PHE A 366 -15.88 -22.55 2.27
CA PHE A 366 -15.46 -23.11 3.55
C PHE A 366 -16.64 -23.17 4.50
N LEU A 367 -16.86 -24.34 5.09
CA LEU A 367 -18.00 -24.60 5.95
C LEU A 367 -17.57 -24.58 7.42
N LYS A 368 -18.23 -23.74 8.21
CA LYS A 368 -18.15 -23.77 9.68
C LYS A 368 -19.50 -24.13 10.28
N TYR A 369 -19.47 -24.79 11.43
CA TYR A 369 -20.63 -25.10 12.23
C TYR A 369 -20.55 -24.39 13.57
N PHE A 370 -21.60 -23.64 13.91
CA PHE A 370 -21.79 -23.07 15.23
C PHE A 370 -22.69 -24.02 16.01
N ASP A 371 -22.18 -24.53 17.12
CA ASP A 371 -22.94 -25.35 18.05
C ASP A 371 -23.56 -24.45 19.13
N PRO A 372 -24.90 -24.26 19.15
CA PRO A 372 -25.56 -23.43 20.14
C PRO A 372 -25.46 -23.99 21.56
N GLY A 373 -25.27 -25.30 21.73
CA GLY A 373 -25.15 -25.92 23.05
C GLY A 373 -23.81 -25.62 23.70
N SER A 374 -22.73 -25.72 22.93
CA SER A 374 -21.38 -25.43 23.41
C SER A 374 -20.94 -23.98 23.21
N GLN A 375 -21.71 -23.17 22.49
CA GLN A 375 -21.37 -21.80 22.06
C GLN A 375 -20.03 -21.74 21.32
N THR A 376 -19.66 -22.82 20.62
CA THR A 376 -18.41 -22.89 19.86
C THR A 376 -18.67 -22.89 18.37
N LEU A 377 -17.76 -22.25 17.64
CA LEU A 377 -17.67 -22.34 16.19
C LEU A 377 -16.52 -23.28 15.83
N LYS A 378 -16.71 -24.17 14.86
CA LYS A 378 -15.65 -25.07 14.35
C LYS A 378 -15.66 -25.16 12.83
N GLY A 379 -14.49 -25.33 12.22
CA GLY A 379 -14.38 -25.62 10.79
C GLY A 379 -14.72 -27.08 10.49
N LEU A 380 -15.49 -27.33 9.42
CA LEU A 380 -15.82 -28.68 8.97
C LEU A 380 -14.93 -29.11 7.81
N CYS A 381 -15.05 -28.42 6.67
CA CYS A 381 -14.28 -28.68 5.46
C CYS A 381 -14.38 -27.51 4.47
N HIS A 382 -13.63 -27.59 3.37
CA HIS A 382 -13.93 -26.86 2.15
C HIS A 382 -14.72 -27.75 1.18
N LEU A 383 -15.44 -27.16 0.23
CA LEU A 383 -16.12 -27.88 -0.85
C LEU A 383 -16.25 -27.01 -2.11
N TYR A 384 -16.24 -27.67 -3.28
CA TYR A 384 -16.55 -27.03 -4.55
C TYR A 384 -18.07 -26.98 -4.76
N VAL A 385 -18.60 -25.81 -5.09
CA VAL A 385 -20.02 -25.58 -5.38
C VAL A 385 -20.19 -24.78 -6.66
N GLN A 386 -21.33 -24.94 -7.33
CA GLN A 386 -21.68 -24.13 -8.50
C GLN A 386 -21.92 -22.67 -8.09
N LYS A 387 -21.19 -21.75 -8.71
CA LYS A 387 -21.24 -20.29 -8.52
C LYS A 387 -22.66 -19.72 -8.65
N PHE A 388 -23.45 -20.27 -9.57
CA PHE A 388 -24.83 -19.87 -9.83
C PHE A 388 -25.87 -20.87 -9.29
N GLY A 389 -25.42 -21.91 -8.57
CA GLY A 389 -26.30 -22.90 -7.93
C GLY A 389 -27.03 -22.33 -6.72
N LYS A 390 -28.16 -22.94 -6.34
CA LYS A 390 -28.91 -22.49 -5.16
C LYS A 390 -28.30 -23.12 -3.91
N VAL A 391 -28.12 -22.34 -2.85
CA VAL A 391 -27.57 -22.81 -1.57
C VAL A 391 -28.35 -24.00 -1.01
N LYS A 392 -29.67 -24.05 -1.23
CA LYS A 392 -30.54 -25.16 -0.79
C LYS A 392 -30.11 -26.53 -1.32
N ASP A 393 -29.47 -26.56 -2.50
CA ASP A 393 -29.05 -27.80 -3.17
C ASP A 393 -27.88 -28.48 -2.43
N TYR A 394 -27.20 -27.73 -1.54
CA TYR A 394 -26.06 -28.21 -0.74
C TYR A 394 -26.43 -28.50 0.72
N ILE A 395 -27.68 -28.29 1.15
CA ILE A 395 -28.10 -28.47 2.55
C ILE A 395 -27.84 -29.90 3.04
N ASN A 396 -28.11 -30.91 2.21
CA ASN A 396 -27.88 -32.30 2.58
C ASN A 396 -26.39 -32.59 2.79
N ILE A 397 -25.52 -32.01 1.95
CA ILE A 397 -24.07 -32.11 2.12
C ILE A 397 -23.64 -31.45 3.44
N PHE A 398 -24.21 -30.30 3.80
CA PHE A 398 -23.89 -29.64 5.08
C PHE A 398 -24.30 -30.51 6.28
N ARG A 399 -25.47 -31.16 6.22
CA ARG A 399 -25.93 -32.11 7.25
C ARG A 399 -24.99 -33.29 7.40
N GLU A 400 -24.59 -33.91 6.28
CA GLU A 400 -23.68 -35.04 6.27
C GLU A 400 -22.31 -34.70 6.87
N LYS A 401 -21.79 -33.50 6.58
CA LYS A 401 -20.47 -33.08 7.10
C LYS A 401 -20.46 -32.91 8.62
N GLU A 402 -21.54 -32.43 9.21
CA GLU A 402 -21.68 -32.35 10.68
C GLU A 402 -22.32 -33.60 11.29
N LYS A 403 -22.74 -34.57 10.46
CA LYS A 403 -23.48 -35.78 10.87
C LYS A 403 -24.80 -35.46 11.58
N LEU A 404 -25.50 -34.43 11.13
CA LEU A 404 -26.82 -34.06 11.65
C LEU A 404 -27.89 -35.05 11.15
N PRO A 405 -28.97 -35.28 11.94
CA PRO A 405 -30.09 -36.10 11.49
C PRO A 405 -30.68 -35.59 10.16
N PRO A 406 -31.19 -36.49 9.30
CA PRO A 406 -31.98 -36.12 8.14
C PRO A 406 -33.09 -35.13 8.54
N ASP A 407 -33.35 -34.14 7.68
CA ASP A 407 -34.38 -33.10 7.88
C ASP A 407 -34.15 -32.04 8.97
N THR A 408 -33.00 -32.05 9.66
CA THR A 408 -32.64 -30.97 10.60
C THR A 408 -32.67 -29.60 9.88
N PRO A 409 -33.44 -28.59 10.35
CA PRO A 409 -33.43 -27.24 9.77
C PRO A 409 -32.08 -26.55 9.96
N ILE A 410 -31.52 -25.95 8.89
CA ILE A 410 -30.22 -25.26 8.92
C ILE A 410 -30.41 -23.78 8.61
N LYS A 411 -29.78 -22.91 9.41
CA LYS A 411 -29.63 -21.47 9.14
C LYS A 411 -28.21 -21.19 8.64
N ILE A 412 -28.07 -20.29 7.68
CA ILE A 412 -26.80 -20.00 6.99
C ILE A 412 -26.51 -18.50 7.11
N TYR A 413 -25.26 -18.16 7.42
CA TYR A 413 -24.81 -16.78 7.66
C TYR A 413 -23.52 -16.49 6.88
N GLU A 414 -23.37 -15.28 6.35
CA GLU A 414 -22.13 -14.77 5.74
C GLU A 414 -21.44 -13.79 6.71
N PRO A 415 -20.20 -14.05 7.15
CA PRO A 415 -19.49 -13.15 8.06
C PRO A 415 -18.83 -11.95 7.37
N LYS A 416 -18.70 -10.81 8.07
CA LYS A 416 -18.05 -9.56 7.63
C LYS A 416 -17.24 -8.90 8.78
N LEU A 417 -16.04 -8.40 8.51
CA LEU A 417 -15.07 -7.62 9.32
C LEU A 417 -14.52 -6.38 8.56
N LYS A 418 -13.74 -5.52 9.22
CA LYS A 418 -12.95 -4.41 8.62
C LYS A 418 -11.44 -4.71 8.74
N ASP A 419 -10.63 -4.29 7.77
CA ASP A 419 -9.17 -4.52 7.68
C ASP A 419 -8.40 -3.83 8.85
N GLN A 420 -7.31 -4.43 9.37
CA GLN A 420 -6.55 -3.94 10.54
C GLN A 420 -5.02 -4.04 10.35
N GLY A 421 -4.45 -3.29 9.41
CA GLY A 421 -3.00 -3.25 9.22
C GLY A 421 -2.56 -1.98 8.52
N GLU A 422 -3.41 -1.51 7.60
CA GLU A 422 -3.46 -0.11 7.20
C GLU A 422 -4.44 0.63 8.09
N PHE A 423 -4.08 1.84 8.47
CA PHE A 423 -4.94 2.70 9.25
C PHE A 423 -4.65 4.15 8.89
N ASP A 424 -5.66 4.99 9.04
CA ASP A 424 -5.55 6.42 8.79
C ASP A 424 -5.58 7.14 10.14
N LEU A 425 -4.65 8.07 10.34
CA LEU A 425 -4.67 8.97 11.49
C LEU A 425 -4.85 10.42 11.04
N VAL A 426 -5.62 11.17 11.81
CA VAL A 426 -5.71 12.63 11.68
C VAL A 426 -4.57 13.23 12.50
N LEU A 427 -3.61 13.83 11.82
CA LEU A 427 -2.40 14.40 12.40
C LEU A 427 -2.32 15.92 12.12
N ASN A 428 -1.41 16.61 12.81
CA ASN A 428 -1.15 18.03 12.55
C ASN A 428 0.11 18.22 11.68
N ARG A 429 0.02 19.04 10.63
CA ARG A 429 1.10 19.35 9.69
C ARG A 429 2.35 19.92 10.36
N LYS A 430 2.21 20.60 11.50
CA LYS A 430 3.31 21.19 12.27
C LYS A 430 3.90 20.23 13.32
N TRP A 431 3.34 19.02 13.48
CA TRP A 431 3.88 18.08 14.46
C TRP A 431 5.26 17.59 14.08
N THR A 432 6.10 17.38 15.09
CA THR A 432 7.44 16.81 14.94
C THR A 432 7.37 15.30 14.74
N TYR A 433 8.49 14.69 14.34
CA TYR A 433 8.61 13.24 14.23
C TYR A 433 8.16 12.53 15.51
N ASP A 434 8.61 13.02 16.67
CA ASP A 434 8.31 12.42 17.98
C ASP A 434 6.82 12.48 18.34
N GLN A 435 6.12 13.55 17.94
CA GLN A 435 4.67 13.66 18.14
C GLN A 435 3.90 12.70 17.23
N VAL A 436 4.30 12.60 15.96
CA VAL A 436 3.68 11.69 14.99
C VAL A 436 3.90 10.23 15.39
N VAL A 437 5.14 9.86 15.72
CA VAL A 437 5.46 8.49 16.12
C VAL A 437 4.79 8.13 17.45
N GLY A 438 4.60 9.08 18.38
CA GLY A 438 3.86 8.85 19.62
C GLY A 438 2.40 8.46 19.39
N GLU A 439 1.70 9.14 18.48
CA GLU A 439 0.31 8.81 18.12
C GLU A 439 0.22 7.46 17.39
N VAL A 440 1.13 7.20 16.45
CA VAL A 440 1.19 5.92 15.74
C VAL A 440 1.53 4.76 16.68
N ALA A 441 2.47 4.96 17.60
CA ALA A 441 2.86 3.98 18.60
C ALA A 441 1.70 3.66 19.55
N THR A 442 0.93 4.67 19.93
CA THR A 442 -0.30 4.51 20.73
C THR A 442 -1.34 3.68 19.96
N HIS A 443 -1.54 3.98 18.68
CA HIS A 443 -2.45 3.20 17.81
C HIS A 443 -2.01 1.74 17.65
N LEU A 444 -0.71 1.51 17.49
CA LEU A 444 -0.11 0.19 17.29
C LEU A 444 0.19 -0.56 18.61
N ASN A 445 -0.03 0.08 19.76
CA ASN A 445 0.34 -0.41 21.09
C ASN A 445 1.80 -0.91 21.16
N THR A 446 2.73 -0.06 20.72
CA THR A 446 4.17 -0.38 20.68
C THR A 446 5.02 0.76 21.25
N ASP A 447 6.32 0.53 21.41
CA ASP A 447 7.28 1.55 21.83
C ASP A 447 7.56 2.50 20.64
N PRO A 448 7.38 3.83 20.79
CA PRO A 448 7.68 4.80 19.74
C PRO A 448 9.12 4.71 19.22
N LEU A 449 10.09 4.33 20.08
CA LEU A 449 11.50 4.19 19.68
C LEU A 449 11.78 2.90 18.90
N LYS A 450 10.79 2.01 18.76
CA LYS A 450 10.86 0.81 17.91
C LYS A 450 10.14 1.00 16.57
N LEU A 451 9.75 2.21 16.22
CA LEU A 451 9.13 2.51 14.94
C LEU A 451 10.07 3.31 14.06
N GLN A 452 10.07 3.00 12.76
CA GLN A 452 10.72 3.80 11.74
C GLN A 452 9.74 4.06 10.60
N PHE A 453 9.71 5.30 10.11
CA PHE A 453 8.89 5.68 8.97
C PHE A 453 9.69 5.76 7.67
N THR A 454 9.03 5.47 6.55
CA THR A 454 9.55 5.60 5.19
C THR A 454 8.51 6.32 4.33
N THR A 455 8.95 7.27 3.51
CA THR A 455 8.06 8.00 2.59
C THR A 455 7.56 7.08 1.47
N ALA A 456 6.44 7.44 0.85
CA ALA A 456 5.92 6.76 -0.34
C ALA A 456 6.30 7.52 -1.63
N HIS A 457 6.52 6.78 -2.72
CA HIS A 457 6.65 7.34 -4.05
C HIS A 457 5.28 7.75 -4.62
N LEU A 458 5.16 8.97 -5.16
CA LEU A 458 3.86 9.56 -5.50
C LEU A 458 3.09 8.84 -6.60
N THR A 459 3.80 8.22 -7.54
CA THR A 459 3.16 7.57 -8.70
C THR A 459 2.96 6.07 -8.52
N SER A 460 3.87 5.40 -7.82
CA SER A 460 3.86 3.94 -7.65
C SER A 460 3.31 3.51 -6.29
N GLY A 461 3.21 4.42 -5.32
CA GLY A 461 2.78 4.11 -3.96
C GLY A 461 3.76 3.21 -3.19
N THR A 462 4.98 2.97 -3.70
CA THR A 462 5.98 2.10 -3.08
C THR A 462 6.83 2.86 -2.05
N PRO A 463 7.45 2.19 -1.07
CA PRO A 463 8.41 2.83 -0.16
C PRO A 463 9.55 3.51 -0.93
N LYS A 464 9.94 4.72 -0.52
CA LYS A 464 10.96 5.55 -1.19
C LYS A 464 12.18 5.80 -0.30
N SER A 465 12.05 6.61 0.76
CA SER A 465 13.18 7.02 1.60
C SER A 465 12.83 6.96 3.08
N ILE A 466 13.74 6.41 3.88
CA ILE A 466 13.60 6.39 5.35
C ILE A 466 13.59 7.85 5.86
N ILE A 467 12.67 8.14 6.78
CA ILE A 467 12.58 9.43 7.46
C ILE A 467 13.45 9.33 8.72
N LYS A 468 14.57 10.07 8.74
CA LYS A 468 15.45 10.16 9.89
C LYS A 468 14.74 10.88 11.05
N ARG A 469 14.90 10.38 12.27
CA ARG A 469 14.38 11.03 13.46
C ARG A 469 15.15 12.33 13.70
N THR A 470 14.45 13.45 13.57
CA THR A 470 15.00 14.78 13.90
C THR A 470 14.04 15.52 14.81
N THR A 471 14.56 16.42 15.64
CA THR A 471 13.76 17.16 16.62
C THR A 471 13.03 18.37 16.03
N THR A 472 13.43 18.83 14.85
CA THR A 472 12.93 20.06 14.23
C THR A 472 12.05 19.84 13.00
N GLN A 473 12.19 18.70 12.31
CA GLN A 473 11.42 18.45 11.08
C GLN A 473 9.94 18.26 11.39
N THR A 474 9.11 18.97 10.64
CA THR A 474 7.64 18.91 10.75
C THR A 474 7.04 17.85 9.84
N LEU A 475 5.82 17.38 10.14
CA LEU A 475 5.11 16.40 9.31
C LEU A 475 4.92 16.90 7.88
N SER A 476 4.69 18.21 7.70
CA SER A 476 4.59 18.80 6.35
C SER A 476 5.89 18.68 5.56
N GLU A 477 7.05 18.69 6.22
CA GLU A 477 8.35 18.49 5.58
C GLU A 477 8.65 17.01 5.34
N MET A 478 8.24 16.13 6.26
CA MET A 478 8.34 14.68 6.09
C MET A 478 7.52 14.16 4.90
N LEU A 479 6.36 14.77 4.67
CA LEU A 479 5.44 14.41 3.58
C LEU A 479 5.77 15.09 2.25
N GLN A 480 6.88 15.85 2.15
CA GLN A 480 7.17 16.66 0.96
C GLN A 480 7.11 15.86 -0.33
N THR A 481 6.07 16.18 -1.08
CA THR A 481 5.83 15.80 -2.46
C THR A 481 6.44 16.90 -3.33
N GLY A 482 6.90 16.59 -4.54
CA GLY A 482 7.41 17.63 -5.46
C GLY A 482 6.34 18.67 -5.83
N TYR A 483 6.47 19.31 -7.00
CA TYR A 483 5.53 20.33 -7.48
C TYR A 483 4.04 19.89 -7.56
N LEU A 484 3.75 18.59 -7.45
CA LEU A 484 2.40 18.02 -7.50
C LEU A 484 1.91 17.63 -6.10
N SER A 485 0.68 18.06 -5.77
CA SER A 485 0.00 17.63 -4.54
C SER A 485 -0.53 16.19 -4.69
N PRO A 486 -0.30 15.30 -3.72
CA PRO A 486 -0.79 13.93 -3.77
C PRO A 486 -2.30 13.87 -3.50
N SER A 487 -2.96 12.83 -4.01
CA SER A 487 -4.37 12.54 -3.72
C SER A 487 -4.60 12.00 -2.30
N ALA A 488 -3.56 11.45 -1.65
CA ALA A 488 -3.54 11.03 -0.25
C ALA A 488 -2.10 11.04 0.29
N TYR A 489 -1.93 11.31 1.58
CA TYR A 489 -0.63 11.20 2.24
C TYR A 489 -0.42 9.79 2.75
N VAL A 490 0.69 9.15 2.37
CA VAL A 490 1.01 7.77 2.77
C VAL A 490 2.40 7.74 3.39
N LEU A 491 2.50 7.13 4.57
CA LEU A 491 3.75 6.79 5.22
C LEU A 491 3.82 5.28 5.44
N PHE A 492 4.96 4.70 5.10
CA PHE A 492 5.27 3.34 5.47
C PHE A 492 5.87 3.29 6.87
N TYR A 493 5.56 2.26 7.66
CA TYR A 493 6.16 2.04 8.98
C TYR A 493 6.75 0.64 9.08
N GLU A 494 7.84 0.51 9.84
CA GLU A 494 8.40 -0.78 10.24
C GLU A 494 8.66 -0.82 11.75
N MET A 495 8.49 -2.01 12.33
CA MET A 495 8.87 -2.27 13.71
C MET A 495 10.32 -2.76 13.76
N LEU A 496 11.16 -1.98 14.43
CA LEU A 496 12.57 -2.26 14.62
C LEU A 496 12.79 -3.27 15.73
N LYS A 497 13.85 -4.09 15.59
CA LYS A 497 14.29 -5.01 16.65
C LYS A 497 15.02 -4.27 17.79
N THR A 498 15.68 -3.17 17.46
CA THR A 498 16.46 -2.32 18.37
C THR A 498 15.90 -0.89 18.37
N ASN A 499 16.40 -0.04 19.26
CA ASN A 499 15.99 1.36 19.35
C ASN A 499 16.44 2.14 18.10
N ILE A 500 15.57 2.99 17.55
CA ILE A 500 15.88 3.85 16.39
C ILE A 500 17.08 4.77 16.65
N VAL A 501 17.26 5.25 17.88
CA VAL A 501 18.40 6.10 18.26
C VAL A 501 19.70 5.34 18.12
N GLU A 502 19.74 4.09 18.60
CA GLU A 502 20.92 3.24 18.46
C GLU A 502 21.19 2.88 16.99
N LEU A 503 20.12 2.65 16.22
CA LEU A 503 20.22 2.32 14.81
C LEU A 503 20.79 3.49 13.98
N GLU A 504 20.36 4.73 14.26
CA GLU A 504 20.82 5.94 13.55
C GLU A 504 22.23 6.40 13.96
N MET A 505 22.73 5.95 15.11
CA MET A 505 24.13 6.10 15.49
C MET A 505 25.06 5.20 14.68
N LYS A 506 24.51 4.17 14.01
CA LYS A 506 25.26 3.26 13.15
C LYS A 506 25.15 3.70 11.69
N LYS A 507 26.19 3.40 10.90
CA LYS A 507 26.18 3.51 9.44
C LYS A 507 25.65 2.21 8.85
N PHE A 508 24.65 2.33 7.98
CA PHE A 508 24.16 1.21 7.17
C PHE A 508 25.12 0.96 6.01
N ILE A 509 25.51 -0.30 5.81
CA ILE A 509 26.34 -0.73 4.69
C ILE A 509 25.74 -2.00 4.12
N GLN A 510 25.44 -1.99 2.82
CA GLN A 510 25.04 -3.18 2.08
C GLN A 510 26.24 -3.71 1.29
N VAL A 511 26.56 -4.99 1.49
CA VAL A 511 27.66 -5.67 0.81
C VAL A 511 27.12 -6.88 0.06
N TYR A 512 27.48 -7.02 -1.21
CA TYR A 512 27.13 -8.18 -2.03
C TYR A 512 28.21 -9.26 -1.88
N TRP A 513 27.92 -10.27 -1.07
CA TRP A 513 28.78 -11.43 -0.87
C TRP A 513 28.74 -12.35 -2.09
N LEU A 514 29.92 -12.60 -2.67
CA LEU A 514 30.08 -13.54 -3.76
C LEU A 514 30.39 -14.93 -3.21
N GLY A 515 29.55 -15.90 -3.59
CA GLY A 515 29.76 -17.31 -3.32
C GLY A 515 30.79 -17.95 -4.25
N LYS A 516 30.64 -19.25 -4.49
CA LYS A 516 31.57 -20.02 -5.35
C LYS A 516 31.59 -19.53 -6.79
N THR A 517 30.44 -19.13 -7.32
CA THR A 517 30.33 -18.49 -8.63
C THR A 517 29.92 -17.03 -8.49
N VAL A 518 30.22 -16.19 -9.49
CA VAL A 518 29.76 -14.78 -9.50
C VAL A 518 28.24 -14.65 -9.68
N LYS A 519 27.54 -15.76 -9.98
CA LYS A 519 26.08 -15.83 -9.98
C LYS A 519 25.50 -16.02 -8.57
N ASP A 520 26.29 -16.57 -7.65
CA ASP A 520 25.90 -16.83 -6.28
C ASP A 520 26.08 -15.55 -5.45
N VAL A 521 25.19 -14.57 -5.63
CA VAL A 521 25.29 -13.27 -4.95
C VAL A 521 24.27 -13.16 -3.82
N GLU A 522 24.74 -12.78 -2.64
CA GLU A 522 23.90 -12.52 -1.48
C GLU A 522 24.15 -11.13 -0.90
N ALA A 523 23.09 -10.33 -0.75
CA ALA A 523 23.20 -9.04 -0.09
C ALA A 523 23.23 -9.23 1.44
N ILE A 524 24.30 -8.75 2.06
CA ILE A 524 24.50 -8.69 3.50
C ILE A 524 24.30 -7.25 3.95
N ASN A 525 23.34 -7.03 4.84
CA ASN A 525 23.04 -5.73 5.41
C ASN A 525 23.73 -5.61 6.78
N LEU A 526 24.59 -4.60 6.93
CA LEU A 526 25.40 -4.35 8.12
C LEU A 526 25.06 -3.00 8.73
N HIS A 527 25.08 -2.92 10.06
CA HIS A 527 24.94 -1.68 10.82
C HIS A 527 26.12 -1.57 11.78
N LEU A 528 27.08 -0.71 11.46
CA LEU A 528 28.33 -0.55 12.20
C LEU A 528 28.43 0.83 12.83
N PRO A 529 29.13 1.02 13.97
CA PRO A 529 29.41 2.35 14.50
C PRO A 529 30.02 3.27 13.44
N LYS A 530 29.68 4.57 13.44
CA LYS A 530 30.18 5.50 12.40
C LYS A 530 31.69 5.66 12.41
N ASP A 531 32.35 5.43 13.52
CA ASP A 531 33.80 5.46 13.70
C ASP A 531 34.50 4.14 13.33
N ALA A 532 33.75 3.12 12.88
CA ALA A 532 34.29 1.84 12.45
C ALA A 532 35.21 1.93 11.22
N ILE A 533 36.00 0.88 11.03
CA ILE A 533 36.90 0.68 9.90
C ILE A 533 36.47 -0.52 9.05
N VAL A 534 37.06 -0.66 7.87
CA VAL A 534 36.74 -1.77 6.93
C VAL A 534 36.94 -3.15 7.58
N ASN A 535 37.89 -3.32 8.49
CA ASN A 535 38.04 -4.58 9.22
C ASN A 535 36.79 -4.96 10.01
N ASP A 536 36.05 -4.00 10.56
CA ASP A 536 34.80 -4.28 11.29
C ASP A 536 33.71 -4.82 10.34
N ILE A 537 33.70 -4.37 9.06
CA ILE A 537 32.86 -4.96 8.01
C ILE A 537 33.24 -6.42 7.77
N ILE A 538 34.54 -6.68 7.62
CA ILE A 538 35.08 -8.02 7.35
C ILE A 538 34.74 -8.99 8.50
N GLU A 539 34.93 -8.55 9.74
CA GLU A 539 34.60 -9.34 10.94
C GLU A 539 33.10 -9.67 11.01
N GLU A 540 32.22 -8.70 10.77
CA GLU A 540 30.77 -8.93 10.72
C GLU A 540 30.35 -9.89 9.60
N ILE A 541 31.01 -9.82 8.43
CA ILE A 541 30.78 -10.77 7.35
C ILE A 541 31.22 -12.17 7.78
N PHE A 542 32.40 -12.32 8.40
CA PHE A 542 32.85 -13.62 8.90
C PHE A 542 31.93 -14.19 9.98
N ILE A 543 31.39 -13.37 10.88
CA ILE A 543 30.40 -13.81 11.86
C ILE A 543 29.15 -14.37 11.15
N LYS A 544 28.72 -13.76 10.04
CA LYS A 544 27.53 -14.17 9.30
C LYS A 544 27.75 -15.33 8.33
N LYS A 545 28.97 -15.48 7.78
CA LYS A 545 29.28 -16.47 6.73
C LYS A 545 30.10 -17.67 7.21
N ALA A 546 30.76 -17.54 8.36
CA ALA A 546 31.80 -18.42 8.87
C ALA A 546 33.02 -18.51 7.92
N PRO A 547 34.25 -18.37 8.42
CA PRO A 547 35.45 -18.49 7.59
C PRO A 547 35.64 -19.93 7.09
N SER A 548 36.11 -20.14 5.86
CA SER A 548 36.40 -21.48 5.34
C SER A 548 37.62 -22.13 6.02
N SER A 549 38.54 -21.30 6.53
CA SER A 549 39.75 -21.75 7.21
C SER A 549 40.25 -20.71 8.25
N PRO A 550 41.11 -21.09 9.21
CA PRO A 550 41.64 -20.15 10.21
C PRO A 550 42.41 -18.96 9.63
N ASN A 551 42.95 -19.10 8.42
CA ASN A 551 43.71 -18.06 7.70
C ASN A 551 42.89 -17.42 6.57
N ALA A 552 41.56 -17.62 6.56
CA ALA A 552 40.67 -17.02 5.58
C ALA A 552 40.81 -15.49 5.58
N LYS A 553 40.80 -14.90 4.39
CA LYS A 553 40.80 -13.46 4.19
C LYS A 553 39.65 -13.09 3.29
N ILE A 554 39.01 -11.96 3.57
CA ILE A 554 37.99 -11.38 2.71
C ILE A 554 38.59 -10.17 2.02
N ILE A 555 38.35 -10.05 0.72
CA ILE A 555 38.58 -8.80 -0.02
C ILE A 555 37.25 -8.08 -0.12
N LEU A 556 37.26 -6.78 0.16
CA LEU A 556 36.14 -5.87 -0.05
C LEU A 556 36.51 -4.90 -1.17
N TYR A 557 35.64 -4.75 -2.18
CA TYR A 557 35.89 -3.84 -3.28
C TYR A 557 34.63 -3.12 -3.76
N GLU A 558 34.86 -1.94 -4.33
CA GLU A 558 33.86 -1.06 -4.93
C GLU A 558 33.74 -1.33 -6.43
N VAL A 559 32.51 -1.45 -6.92
CA VAL A 559 32.20 -1.67 -8.33
C VAL A 559 31.38 -0.51 -8.88
N ILE A 560 31.90 0.15 -9.91
CA ILE A 560 31.18 1.18 -10.68
C ILE A 560 31.18 0.79 -12.16
N ASN A 561 30.03 0.91 -12.83
CA ASN A 561 29.86 0.54 -14.24
C ASN A 561 30.38 -0.87 -14.57
N ASN A 562 30.14 -1.83 -13.67
CA ASN A 562 30.60 -3.21 -13.76
C ASN A 562 32.14 -3.39 -13.78
N LYS A 563 32.90 -2.38 -13.31
CA LYS A 563 34.35 -2.44 -13.13
C LYS A 563 34.71 -2.31 -11.65
N ILE A 564 35.67 -3.10 -11.19
CA ILE A 564 36.28 -2.91 -9.87
C ILE A 564 37.10 -1.63 -9.91
N GLN A 565 36.69 -0.63 -9.11
CA GLN A 565 37.35 0.67 -9.09
C GLN A 565 38.36 0.79 -7.95
N LYS A 566 38.01 0.23 -6.78
CA LYS A 566 38.82 0.34 -5.58
C LYS A 566 38.72 -0.94 -4.77
N GLU A 567 39.85 -1.43 -4.31
CA GLU A 567 39.94 -2.46 -3.28
C GLU A 567 40.22 -1.76 -1.95
N TYR A 568 39.45 -2.10 -0.92
CA TYR A 568 39.57 -1.50 0.40
C TYR A 568 40.60 -2.24 1.25
N LYS A 569 41.44 -1.47 1.94
CA LYS A 569 42.33 -1.94 2.99
C LYS A 569 41.58 -1.91 4.32
N GLY A 570 41.86 -2.91 5.17
CA GLY A 570 41.18 -3.08 6.46
C GLY A 570 41.20 -1.89 7.43
N ILE A 571 42.14 -0.95 7.26
CA ILE A 571 42.32 0.23 8.13
C ILE A 571 41.53 1.47 7.70
N GLU A 572 40.90 1.46 6.52
CA GLU A 572 40.18 2.62 6.01
C GLU A 572 38.88 2.84 6.79
N SER A 573 38.51 4.10 7.01
CA SER A 573 37.28 4.43 7.73
C SER A 573 36.06 4.10 6.88
N ILE A 574 35.06 3.46 7.48
CA ILE A 574 33.81 3.18 6.76
C ILE A 574 33.06 4.45 6.38
N ASN A 575 33.34 5.60 7.01
CA ASN A 575 32.69 6.87 6.67
C ASN A 575 33.02 7.36 5.26
N GLU A 576 34.19 7.00 4.73
CA GLU A 576 34.64 7.39 3.39
C GLU A 576 33.86 6.69 2.28
N ILE A 577 33.23 5.54 2.58
CA ILE A 577 32.39 4.79 1.64
C ILE A 577 31.09 5.56 1.39
N GLN A 578 30.78 5.89 0.14
CA GLN A 578 29.54 6.60 -0.18
C GLN A 578 28.31 5.67 -0.11
N GLU A 579 27.15 6.20 0.28
CA GLU A 579 25.94 5.42 0.60
C GLU A 579 25.36 4.65 -0.59
N PHE A 580 25.65 5.07 -1.82
CA PHE A 580 25.18 4.46 -3.06
C PHE A 580 26.21 3.57 -3.77
N MET A 581 27.36 3.30 -3.14
CA MET A 581 28.38 2.44 -3.74
C MET A 581 27.98 0.98 -3.70
N MET A 582 28.21 0.28 -4.82
CA MET A 582 28.06 -1.16 -4.86
C MET A 582 29.33 -1.81 -4.33
N LEU A 583 29.24 -2.33 -3.10
CA LEU A 583 30.32 -3.07 -2.48
C LEU A 583 30.14 -4.55 -2.69
N TYR A 584 31.22 -5.22 -3.09
CA TYR A 584 31.28 -6.67 -3.18
C TYR A 584 32.34 -7.19 -2.22
N ALA A 585 32.06 -8.35 -1.63
CA ALA A 585 33.01 -9.06 -0.80
C ALA A 585 33.11 -10.51 -1.23
N GLU A 586 34.33 -11.03 -1.23
CA GLU A 586 34.58 -12.45 -1.47
C GLU A 586 35.71 -12.96 -0.58
N GLU A 587 35.65 -14.25 -0.27
CA GLU A 587 36.73 -14.94 0.41
C GLU A 587 37.85 -15.27 -0.59
N ILE A 588 39.08 -14.90 -0.26
CA ILE A 588 40.26 -15.24 -1.07
C ILE A 588 40.42 -16.75 -1.06
N SER A 589 40.55 -17.34 -2.25
CA SER A 589 40.80 -18.78 -2.36
C SER A 589 42.15 -19.17 -1.75
N GLN A 590 42.25 -20.39 -1.22
CA GLN A 590 43.54 -20.90 -0.69
C GLN A 590 44.63 -20.92 -1.78
N ASP A 591 44.25 -21.14 -3.04
CA ASP A 591 45.17 -21.11 -4.18
C ASP A 591 45.77 -19.71 -4.38
N GLU A 592 44.98 -18.64 -4.28
CA GLU A 592 45.49 -17.26 -4.38
C GLU A 592 46.33 -16.83 -3.16
N LEU A 593 46.02 -17.35 -1.97
CA LEU A 593 46.80 -17.12 -0.75
C LEU A 593 48.19 -17.78 -0.78
N LEU A 594 48.33 -18.91 -1.48
CA LEU A 594 49.56 -19.69 -1.58
C LEU A 594 50.38 -19.38 -2.85
N ASN A 595 49.75 -18.91 -3.93
CA ASN A 595 50.34 -18.93 -5.29
C ASN A 595 50.74 -17.56 -5.89
N ASN A 596 51.13 -16.55 -5.11
CA ASN A 596 51.69 -15.31 -5.68
C ASN A 596 52.89 -15.56 -6.62
N ASN A 597 53.54 -16.73 -6.57
CA ASN A 597 54.65 -17.11 -7.47
C ASN A 597 54.29 -18.21 -8.50
N THR A 598 53.12 -18.86 -8.43
CA THR A 598 52.80 -20.07 -9.22
C THR A 598 51.89 -19.80 -10.41
N LEU A 599 51.19 -18.66 -10.43
CA LEU A 599 50.41 -18.17 -11.57
C LEU A 599 51.27 -17.46 -12.64
N GLN A 600 52.55 -17.23 -12.34
CA GLN A 600 53.44 -16.47 -13.20
C GLN A 600 53.81 -17.21 -14.50
N ASP A 601 53.59 -18.52 -14.61
CA ASP A 601 53.86 -19.29 -15.83
C ASP A 601 52.62 -20.06 -16.32
N GLU A 602 51.41 -19.66 -15.91
CA GLU A 602 50.16 -20.33 -16.30
C GLU A 602 49.84 -20.06 -17.79
N VAL A 603 49.51 -21.12 -18.52
CA VAL A 603 49.02 -21.02 -19.90
C VAL A 603 47.58 -20.52 -19.87
N PHE A 604 47.22 -19.62 -20.79
CA PHE A 604 45.90 -18.99 -20.85
C PHE A 604 44.72 -19.98 -20.93
N ALA A 605 44.95 -21.19 -21.45
CA ALA A 605 43.97 -22.27 -21.45
C ALA A 605 43.51 -22.65 -20.03
N ASP A 606 44.43 -22.69 -19.07
CA ASP A 606 44.11 -23.00 -17.67
C ASP A 606 43.38 -21.81 -17.01
N THR A 607 43.80 -20.57 -17.32
CA THR A 607 43.06 -19.37 -16.90
C THR A 607 41.62 -19.38 -17.40
N LYS A 608 41.38 -19.81 -18.65
CA LYS A 608 40.03 -19.94 -19.23
C LYS A 608 39.17 -20.95 -18.46
N ILE A 609 39.73 -22.07 -18.01
CA ILE A 609 39.01 -23.06 -17.21
C ILE A 609 38.62 -22.45 -15.86
N ARG A 610 39.53 -21.74 -15.19
CA ARG A 610 39.24 -21.05 -13.92
C ARG A 610 38.13 -20.01 -14.09
N LEU A 611 38.21 -19.20 -15.15
CA LEU A 611 37.18 -18.22 -15.49
C LEU A 611 35.82 -18.89 -15.75
N GLN A 612 35.78 -19.97 -16.53
CA GLN A 612 34.55 -20.70 -16.80
C GLN A 612 33.88 -21.17 -15.51
N ILE A 613 34.65 -21.78 -14.60
CA ILE A 613 34.15 -22.27 -13.31
C ILE A 613 33.65 -21.11 -12.46
N ARG A 614 34.43 -20.02 -12.37
CA ARG A 614 34.08 -18.84 -11.56
C ARG A 614 32.83 -18.11 -12.08
N LEU A 615 32.64 -18.06 -13.39
CA LEU A 615 31.44 -17.50 -14.02
C LEU A 615 30.21 -18.40 -13.89
N GLY A 616 30.38 -19.66 -13.48
CA GLY A 616 29.29 -20.64 -13.41
C GLY A 616 28.66 -20.89 -14.79
N MET A 617 29.48 -20.94 -15.85
CA MET A 617 29.03 -21.15 -17.23
C MET A 617 29.33 -22.58 -17.68
N ASN A 618 28.44 -23.15 -18.49
CA ASN A 618 28.72 -24.43 -19.12
C ASN A 618 29.75 -24.26 -20.26
N LYS A 619 30.34 -25.37 -20.71
CA LYS A 619 31.42 -25.34 -21.71
C LYS A 619 30.96 -24.75 -23.05
N GLU A 620 29.73 -25.02 -23.46
CA GLU A 620 29.19 -24.57 -24.75
C GLU A 620 28.91 -23.07 -24.78
N GLU A 621 28.40 -22.51 -23.69
CA GLU A 621 28.18 -21.07 -23.53
C GLU A 621 29.50 -20.31 -23.44
N PHE A 622 30.44 -20.83 -22.64
CA PHE A 622 31.74 -20.16 -22.46
C PHE A 622 32.60 -20.18 -23.73
N ALA A 623 32.48 -21.22 -24.58
CA ALA A 623 33.16 -21.29 -25.87
C ALA A 623 32.77 -20.17 -26.85
N LYS A 624 31.63 -19.51 -26.64
CA LYS A 624 31.18 -18.36 -27.45
C LYS A 624 31.81 -17.04 -27.01
N ILE A 625 32.46 -17.00 -25.85
CA ILE A 625 33.03 -15.77 -25.26
C ILE A 625 34.39 -15.47 -25.88
N ARG A 626 34.57 -14.23 -26.32
CA ARG A 626 35.88 -13.73 -26.75
C ARG A 626 36.50 -12.92 -25.62
N ILE A 627 37.78 -13.18 -25.34
CA ILE A 627 38.50 -12.54 -24.24
C ILE A 627 39.52 -11.56 -24.82
N ALA A 628 39.58 -10.35 -24.26
CA ALA A 628 40.51 -9.31 -24.68
C ALA A 628 41.18 -8.61 -23.50
N ILE A 629 42.38 -8.07 -23.71
CA ILE A 629 42.98 -7.08 -22.82
C ILE A 629 42.42 -5.71 -23.22
N VAL A 630 41.79 -5.03 -22.28
CA VAL A 630 41.19 -3.70 -22.45
C VAL A 630 41.88 -2.73 -21.52
N SER A 631 42.11 -1.50 -21.98
CA SER A 631 42.80 -0.47 -21.20
C SER A 631 41.90 0.74 -20.97
N ASP A 632 42.02 1.38 -19.81
CA ASP A 632 41.37 2.67 -19.53
C ASP A 632 42.08 3.86 -20.20
N VAL A 633 43.22 3.63 -20.86
CA VAL A 633 43.92 4.66 -21.66
C VAL A 633 43.05 5.03 -22.87
N MET A 634 42.70 6.32 -22.98
CA MET A 634 41.89 6.84 -24.09
C MET A 634 42.46 6.39 -25.45
N TYR A 635 41.56 5.88 -26.30
CA TYR A 635 41.82 5.43 -27.68
C TYR A 635 42.67 4.16 -27.85
N LYS A 636 43.05 3.44 -26.77
CA LYS A 636 43.68 2.12 -26.89
C LYS A 636 42.62 1.07 -27.25
N LYS A 637 42.76 0.42 -28.40
CA LYS A 637 41.82 -0.63 -28.86
C LYS A 637 41.99 -1.92 -28.03
N PRO A 638 40.91 -2.70 -27.79
CA PRO A 638 41.02 -4.02 -27.16
C PRO A 638 41.93 -4.97 -27.94
N GLU A 639 42.81 -5.67 -27.22
CA GLU A 639 43.68 -6.72 -27.76
C GLU A 639 43.08 -8.10 -27.46
N TYR A 640 42.50 -8.76 -28.47
CA TYR A 640 41.91 -10.08 -28.30
C TYR A 640 42.97 -11.18 -28.14
N LEU A 641 42.72 -12.07 -27.19
CA LEU A 641 43.59 -13.20 -26.87
C LEU A 641 43.12 -14.46 -27.62
N ASN A 642 44.07 -15.17 -28.23
CA ASN A 642 43.81 -16.41 -28.98
C ASN A 642 44.12 -17.64 -28.11
N ASP A 643 43.62 -18.81 -28.51
CA ASP A 643 43.79 -20.11 -27.82
C ASP A 643 45.21 -20.72 -27.92
N GLY A 644 46.23 -19.91 -28.21
CA GLY A 644 47.62 -20.39 -28.22
C GLY A 644 48.17 -20.58 -26.82
N ASP A 645 49.41 -21.09 -26.72
CA ASP A 645 50.18 -21.20 -25.46
C ASP A 645 50.63 -19.82 -24.95
N ILE A 646 49.69 -18.89 -24.78
CA ILE A 646 49.93 -17.54 -24.28
C ILE A 646 50.08 -17.63 -22.77
N ILE A 647 51.18 -17.11 -22.24
CA ILE A 647 51.35 -16.92 -20.81
C ILE A 647 50.97 -15.46 -20.50
N LEU A 648 49.93 -15.25 -19.69
CA LEU A 648 49.37 -13.91 -19.43
C LEU A 648 50.36 -12.98 -18.73
N SER A 649 51.20 -13.51 -17.85
CA SER A 649 52.21 -12.75 -17.10
C SER A 649 53.33 -12.17 -17.97
N GLU A 650 53.58 -12.76 -19.15
CA GLU A 650 54.58 -12.26 -20.10
C GLU A 650 54.10 -10.98 -20.82
N LYS A 651 52.80 -10.69 -20.76
CA LYS A 651 52.25 -9.43 -21.26
C LYS A 651 52.60 -8.29 -20.29
N LYS A 652 53.11 -7.19 -20.84
CA LYS A 652 53.37 -5.95 -20.08
C LYS A 652 52.05 -5.25 -19.73
N LEU A 653 51.33 -5.78 -18.75
CA LEU A 653 50.10 -5.22 -18.24
C LEU A 653 50.39 -4.12 -17.22
N THR A 654 49.55 -3.09 -17.22
CA THR A 654 49.56 -2.01 -16.24
C THR A 654 48.33 -2.10 -15.34
N ASN A 655 48.30 -1.36 -14.23
CA ASN A 655 47.12 -1.27 -13.36
C ASN A 655 45.87 -0.68 -14.03
N MET A 656 46.00 -0.21 -15.28
CA MET A 656 44.92 0.33 -16.12
C MET A 656 44.44 -0.67 -17.18
N ASP A 657 45.03 -1.87 -17.23
CA ASP A 657 44.65 -2.94 -18.15
C ASP A 657 43.80 -4.00 -17.42
N TYR A 658 42.81 -4.54 -18.12
CA TYR A 658 41.82 -5.48 -17.61
C TYR A 658 41.56 -6.59 -18.63
N LEU A 659 41.13 -7.74 -18.16
CA LEU A 659 40.60 -8.80 -19.00
C LEU A 659 39.11 -8.55 -19.25
N GLY A 660 38.74 -8.17 -20.46
CA GLY A 660 37.37 -7.98 -20.93
C GLY A 660 36.78 -9.26 -21.53
N LEU A 661 35.53 -9.58 -21.16
CA LEU A 661 34.75 -10.70 -21.70
C LEU A 661 33.65 -10.19 -22.64
N ASP A 662 33.83 -10.42 -23.93
CA ASP A 662 32.88 -10.06 -24.99
C ASP A 662 31.89 -11.21 -25.23
N HIS A 663 30.61 -10.94 -24.96
CA HIS A 663 29.51 -11.90 -24.99
C HIS A 663 28.19 -11.21 -25.40
N ILE A 664 27.25 -11.99 -25.94
CA ILE A 664 25.91 -11.51 -26.33
C ILE A 664 24.97 -11.63 -25.11
N ASP A 665 24.27 -10.55 -24.77
CA ASP A 665 23.28 -10.51 -23.69
C ASP A 665 21.89 -10.99 -24.18
N GLU A 666 21.41 -12.13 -23.65
CA GLU A 666 20.08 -12.69 -23.98
C GLU A 666 18.94 -12.13 -23.11
N THR A 667 19.21 -11.22 -22.16
CA THR A 667 18.23 -10.75 -21.15
C THR A 667 17.30 -9.61 -21.61
N GLY A 668 17.40 -9.15 -22.86
CA GLY A 668 16.37 -8.33 -23.51
C GLY A 668 16.18 -6.89 -22.99
N GLN A 669 17.06 -6.35 -22.14
CA GLN A 669 17.01 -4.92 -21.78
C GLN A 669 17.69 -4.05 -22.85
N ALA A 670 16.90 -3.36 -23.67
CA ALA A 670 17.42 -2.47 -24.69
C ALA A 670 18.04 -1.18 -24.10
N LYS A 671 19.28 -0.91 -24.52
CA LYS A 671 20.03 0.36 -24.52
C LYS A 671 20.60 0.86 -23.18
N SER A 672 21.74 0.27 -22.81
CA SER A 672 22.95 1.04 -22.51
C SER A 672 24.11 0.34 -23.19
N ALA A 673 25.00 1.09 -23.87
CA ALA A 673 26.33 0.59 -24.17
C ALA A 673 27.03 0.24 -22.84
N ASP A 674 27.97 -0.70 -22.87
CA ASP A 674 28.80 -1.15 -21.74
C ASP A 674 28.13 -2.10 -20.73
N ARG A 675 28.12 -3.40 -21.08
CA ARG A 675 28.13 -4.49 -20.09
C ARG A 675 29.23 -5.52 -20.41
N THR A 676 30.42 -5.02 -20.74
CA THR A 676 31.64 -5.84 -20.76
C THR A 676 32.01 -6.18 -19.31
N ILE A 677 32.25 -7.45 -19.00
CA ILE A 677 32.77 -7.87 -17.70
C ILE A 677 34.28 -7.66 -17.72
N TYR A 678 34.79 -6.88 -16.78
CA TYR A 678 36.23 -6.60 -16.63
C TYR A 678 36.76 -7.32 -15.40
N ILE A 679 37.81 -8.11 -15.58
CA ILE A 679 38.55 -8.77 -14.50
C ILE A 679 39.91 -8.10 -14.42
N ARG A 680 40.28 -7.59 -13.26
CA ARG A 680 41.57 -6.93 -13.06
C ARG A 680 42.69 -7.98 -13.18
N GLY A 681 43.71 -7.68 -14.00
CA GLY A 681 44.87 -8.55 -14.22
C GLY A 681 45.85 -8.52 -13.05
#